data_AF-A0A485PJ14-F1
#
_entry.id   AF-A0A485PJ14-F1
#
_cell.length_a   1.000
_cell.length_b   1.000
_cell.length_c   1.000
_cell.angle_alpha   90.00
_cell.angle_beta   90.00
_cell.angle_gamma   90.00
#
_symmetry.space_group_name_H-M   'P 1'
#
loop_
_entity.id
_entity.type
_entity.pdbx_description
1 polymer ?
#
loop_
_entity_poly.entity_id
_entity_poly.type
_entity_poly.pdbx_seq_one_letter_code
_entity_poly.pdbx_strand_id
1 'polypeptide(L)'
;MDTPKGALCCNHSKDNQMCHDVCEQIFSSKSESRLKHLLQRAPDYCPETMVEIWSCMNSSLPGVFKKSDGWVGLGCCELAITLECRQACKQASSKNDISKVCRKEYENALFSCISRNEMGSVCCSYAGHHTNCREYCQAIFRTDSSPGPSQIKAVENYCASISPQLIHCVNNYTQSYPMRNPTDSLYCCDRAEDHACQNACKRILMSKKTEMEIVDGLIEGCKTQPLPQDPLWQCFLESSQSVHPGVTLHPPPSTGLDGAKLHCCSKANTSTCRELCTKLYSMSWGNTQSWQEFDRFCEYNPVEVSMLTCLADVREPCQLGCRNLTYCTNFNNRPTELFRSCNAQSDQGAMNDMKLWEKGSIKMPFINIPVLDIKKCQPEMWKAVACSLQIKPCHRKSRGSIICKSDCVEILKKCGDQNKFPEDHTAESICELLSPTDDLENCIPLDTYLRPSTLGNIIEEVTHPCNPNPCPANELCEVNRKGCPSGDPCLPYSCVQGCKLGEASDFIVRQGTLIQVPSSAGEVGCYKICSCGQSGLLENCMEMHCIDLQKSCIVGGKRKSHGTSFNIDCNICSCFAGNLVCSTRLCLSEHSSEDDRRTFTGLPCNCADQFVPVCGQNGRTYPSACIARCVGLQDHQFEFGSCISKDPCNPNPCPKNQRCIPKPQVCLTTFDKFGCSQHECLPRQLTCDQVRDPVCDTHHMEHSSLCALYQRGQSLLYKGPCQVQLFG
;
A
#
# COMPACT_ATOMS: atom_id res chain seq x y z
N MET A 1 65.51 2.68 19.39
CA MET A 1 65.89 3.00 18.00
C MET A 1 65.11 2.03 17.13
N ASP A 2 63.86 2.37 16.80
CA ASP A 2 63.02 1.52 15.95
C ASP A 2 63.26 1.89 14.50
N THR A 3 63.90 0.99 13.74
CA THR A 3 63.95 1.10 12.28
C THR A 3 62.54 0.98 11.71
N PRO A 4 62.08 1.90 10.85
CA PRO A 4 60.74 1.84 10.27
C PRO A 4 60.59 0.55 9.44
N LYS A 5 59.52 -0.22 9.69
CA LYS A 5 59.24 -1.52 9.04
C LYS A 5 59.35 -1.50 7.51
N GLY A 6 59.12 -0.34 6.87
CA GLY A 6 59.26 -0.16 5.42
C GLY A 6 60.70 -0.30 4.89
N ALA A 7 61.71 0.20 5.64
CA ALA A 7 63.11 0.16 5.21
C ALA A 7 63.70 -1.27 5.22
N LEU A 8 63.14 -2.16 6.04
CA LEU A 8 63.50 -3.59 6.04
C LEU A 8 62.89 -4.32 4.83
N CYS A 9 61.67 -3.98 4.39
CA CYS A 9 61.07 -4.59 3.20
C CYS A 9 61.78 -4.18 1.92
N CYS A 10 62.17 -2.91 1.77
CA CYS A 10 62.78 -2.43 0.53
C CYS A 10 64.20 -2.98 0.30
N ASN A 11 64.88 -3.43 1.35
CA ASN A 11 66.18 -4.12 1.20
C ASN A 11 66.09 -5.43 0.39
N HIS A 12 64.92 -6.06 0.24
CA HIS A 12 64.73 -7.23 -0.62
C HIS A 12 64.85 -6.91 -2.12
N SER A 13 64.89 -5.63 -2.52
CA SER A 13 65.12 -5.21 -3.91
C SER A 13 66.44 -4.45 -4.09
N LYS A 14 67.41 -4.63 -3.19
CA LYS A 14 68.72 -3.94 -3.26
C LYS A 14 69.46 -4.15 -4.59
N ASP A 15 69.21 -5.26 -5.28
CA ASP A 15 69.80 -5.58 -6.59
C ASP A 15 69.08 -4.90 -7.78
N ASN A 16 67.93 -4.26 -7.55
CA ASN A 16 67.21 -3.46 -8.54
C ASN A 16 66.89 -2.08 -7.95
N GLN A 17 67.80 -1.14 -8.18
CA GLN A 17 67.74 0.21 -7.62
C GLN A 17 66.43 0.94 -7.91
N MET A 18 65.85 0.75 -9.11
CA MET A 18 64.58 1.40 -9.46
C MET A 18 63.41 0.84 -8.65
N CYS A 19 63.41 -0.47 -8.38
CA CYS A 19 62.42 -1.09 -7.51
C CYS A 19 62.61 -0.66 -6.04
N HIS A 20 63.87 -0.59 -5.58
CA HIS A 20 64.22 -0.14 -4.23
C HIS A 20 63.73 1.29 -3.97
N ASP A 21 64.00 2.21 -4.90
CA ASP A 21 63.64 3.62 -4.76
C ASP A 21 62.11 3.83 -4.79
N VAL A 22 61.39 3.08 -5.62
CA VAL A 22 59.91 3.11 -5.65
C VAL A 22 59.33 2.51 -4.36
N CYS A 23 59.92 1.44 -3.82
CA CYS A 23 59.52 0.84 -2.55
C CYS A 23 59.67 1.84 -1.38
N GLU A 24 60.80 2.54 -1.29
CA GLU A 24 61.01 3.58 -0.27
C GLU A 24 60.02 4.74 -0.41
N GLN A 25 59.68 5.14 -1.64
CA GLN A 25 58.65 6.16 -1.89
C GLN A 25 57.25 5.71 -1.45
N ILE A 26 56.93 4.42 -1.56
CA ILE A 26 55.66 3.85 -1.12
C ILE A 26 55.55 3.93 0.41
N PHE A 27 56.58 3.52 1.14
CA PHE A 27 56.55 3.52 2.61
C PHE A 27 56.74 4.91 3.24
N SER A 28 57.31 5.87 2.50
CA SER A 28 57.42 7.26 2.94
C SER A 28 56.21 8.14 2.58
N SER A 29 55.31 7.66 1.71
CA SER A 29 54.12 8.43 1.29
C SER A 29 53.05 8.49 2.39
N LYS A 30 52.75 9.71 2.84
CA LYS A 30 51.67 9.99 3.83
C LYS A 30 50.30 10.25 3.21
N SER A 31 50.22 10.36 1.87
CA SER A 31 48.98 10.65 1.14
C SER A 31 48.41 9.37 0.52
N GLU A 32 47.14 9.07 0.80
CA GLU A 32 46.47 7.85 0.32
C GLU A 32 46.30 7.83 -1.21
N SER A 33 46.06 8.99 -1.85
CA SER A 33 45.96 9.10 -3.30
C SER A 33 47.31 8.92 -4.00
N ARG A 34 48.37 9.51 -3.45
CA ARG A 34 49.74 9.33 -3.97
C ARG A 34 50.24 7.90 -3.74
N LEU A 35 49.89 7.29 -2.60
CA LEU A 35 50.19 5.89 -2.30
C LEU A 35 49.52 4.95 -3.32
N LYS A 36 48.22 5.12 -3.59
CA LYS A 36 47.50 4.32 -4.61
C LYS A 36 48.13 4.44 -5.99
N HIS A 37 48.51 5.65 -6.41
CA HIS A 37 49.17 5.88 -7.69
C HIS A 37 50.56 5.22 -7.77
N LEU A 38 51.38 5.30 -6.72
CA LEU A 38 52.69 4.66 -6.68
C LEU A 38 52.58 3.13 -6.69
N LEU A 39 51.60 2.56 -6.01
CA LEU A 39 51.33 1.12 -5.99
C LEU A 39 50.85 0.59 -7.33
N GLN A 40 50.07 1.37 -8.07
CA GLN A 40 49.59 1.00 -9.40
C GLN A 40 50.72 0.93 -10.44
N ARG A 41 51.76 1.76 -10.28
CA ARG A 41 52.96 1.79 -11.13
C ARG A 41 54.11 0.93 -10.62
N ALA A 42 54.05 0.42 -9.39
CA ALA A 42 55.10 -0.41 -8.82
C ALA A 42 55.48 -1.64 -9.68
N PRO A 43 54.55 -2.35 -10.37
CA PRO A 43 54.90 -3.46 -11.26
C PRO A 43 55.80 -3.09 -12.44
N ASP A 44 55.79 -1.82 -12.87
CA ASP A 44 56.63 -1.34 -13.98
C ASP A 44 58.12 -1.26 -13.59
N TYR A 45 58.41 -1.13 -12.29
CA TYR A 45 59.76 -0.97 -11.75
C TYR A 45 60.22 -2.20 -10.93
N CYS A 46 59.27 -2.89 -10.29
CA CYS A 46 59.44 -4.11 -9.52
C CYS A 46 58.78 -5.29 -10.25
N PRO A 47 59.54 -6.14 -10.96
CA PRO A 47 58.98 -7.32 -11.62
C PRO A 47 58.21 -8.23 -10.65
N GLU A 48 57.13 -8.84 -11.12
CA GLU A 48 56.28 -9.73 -10.29
C GLU A 48 57.00 -11.00 -9.83
N THR A 49 58.15 -11.34 -10.42
CA THR A 49 59.01 -12.45 -10.02
C THR A 49 59.75 -12.20 -8.70
N MET A 50 59.80 -10.96 -8.20
CA MET A 50 60.41 -10.61 -6.91
C MET A 50 59.43 -10.89 -5.76
N VAL A 51 59.13 -12.16 -5.52
CA VAL A 51 58.07 -12.60 -4.59
C VAL A 51 58.30 -12.12 -3.15
N GLU A 52 59.56 -12.06 -2.71
CA GLU A 52 59.92 -11.66 -1.35
C GLU A 52 59.53 -10.21 -1.04
N ILE A 53 59.80 -9.27 -1.98
CA ILE A 53 59.44 -7.86 -1.76
C ILE A 53 57.92 -7.65 -1.81
N TRP A 54 57.22 -8.30 -2.77
CA TRP A 54 55.76 -8.22 -2.88
C TRP A 54 55.05 -8.79 -1.65
N SER A 55 55.55 -9.92 -1.12
CA SER A 55 55.02 -10.52 0.11
C SER A 55 55.26 -9.63 1.33
N CYS A 56 56.45 -9.01 1.43
CA CYS A 56 56.78 -8.08 2.50
C CYS A 56 55.93 -6.80 2.44
N MET A 57 55.72 -6.25 1.24
CA MET A 57 54.88 -5.06 1.03
C MET A 57 53.40 -5.33 1.35
N ASN A 58 52.86 -6.49 0.95
CA ASN A 58 51.48 -6.87 1.23
C ASN A 58 51.20 -7.10 2.72
N SER A 59 52.15 -7.70 3.43
CA SER A 59 52.02 -7.94 4.88
C SER A 59 52.20 -6.67 5.71
N SER A 60 52.99 -5.71 5.23
CA SER A 60 53.27 -4.44 5.91
C SER A 60 52.22 -3.35 5.63
N LEU A 61 51.47 -3.45 4.52
CA LEU A 61 50.35 -2.56 4.17
C LEU A 61 49.04 -3.36 3.98
N PRO A 62 48.51 -3.99 5.05
CA PRO A 62 47.28 -4.76 4.97
C PRO A 62 46.10 -3.82 4.70
N GLY A 63 45.53 -3.91 3.49
CA GLY A 63 44.38 -3.12 3.05
C GLY A 63 44.55 -2.40 1.72
N VAL A 64 45.78 -2.27 1.19
CA VAL A 64 46.03 -1.53 -0.06
C VAL A 64 46.36 -2.47 -1.25
N PHE A 65 46.72 -3.73 -0.99
CA PHE A 65 47.19 -4.69 -1.99
C PHE A 65 46.24 -5.85 -2.35
N LYS A 66 44.92 -5.66 -2.23
CA LYS A 66 44.02 -6.56 -2.96
C LYS A 66 44.00 -6.14 -4.43
N LYS A 67 44.92 -6.71 -5.22
CA LYS A 67 44.82 -6.73 -6.69
C LYS A 67 43.45 -7.29 -7.07
N SER A 68 42.85 -6.63 -8.05
CA SER A 68 41.48 -6.74 -8.50
C SER A 68 41.20 -7.97 -9.37
N ASP A 69 41.18 -9.16 -8.76
CA ASP A 69 40.44 -10.32 -9.30
C ASP A 69 39.28 -10.70 -8.36
N GLY A 70 38.74 -9.70 -7.67
CA GLY A 70 37.55 -9.83 -6.86
C GLY A 70 36.31 -9.73 -7.74
N TRP A 71 35.34 -10.63 -7.52
CA TRP A 71 34.02 -10.55 -8.11
C TRP A 71 33.47 -9.12 -8.07
N VAL A 72 32.98 -8.63 -9.21
CA VAL A 72 32.51 -7.23 -9.38
C VAL A 72 31.36 -6.86 -8.45
N GLY A 73 30.72 -7.85 -7.81
CA GLY A 73 29.71 -7.68 -6.76
C GLY A 73 30.26 -7.31 -5.38
N LEU A 74 31.57 -7.45 -5.12
CA LEU A 74 32.16 -7.18 -3.80
C LEU A 74 31.98 -5.72 -3.35
N GLY A 75 31.99 -4.78 -4.30
CA GLY A 75 31.73 -3.36 -4.02
C GLY A 75 30.30 -3.07 -3.54
N CYS A 76 29.37 -4.02 -3.73
CA CYS A 76 27.98 -3.88 -3.33
C CYS A 76 27.70 -4.44 -1.92
N CYS A 77 28.64 -5.18 -1.32
CA CYS A 77 28.38 -5.91 -0.08
C CYS A 77 28.02 -5.02 1.12
N GLU A 78 28.42 -3.74 1.13
CA GLU A 78 28.01 -2.81 2.19
C GLU A 78 26.53 -2.43 2.15
N LEU A 79 25.84 -2.71 1.03
CA LEU A 79 24.40 -2.50 0.87
C LEU A 79 23.57 -3.65 1.45
N ALA A 80 24.21 -4.70 1.97
CA ALA A 80 23.54 -5.82 2.62
C ALA A 80 22.94 -5.41 3.98
N ILE A 81 21.65 -5.62 4.17
CA ILE A 81 20.85 -5.30 5.36
C ILE A 81 21.24 -6.21 6.53
N THR A 82 21.37 -7.51 6.27
CA THR A 82 21.71 -8.50 7.30
C THR A 82 23.23 -8.68 7.45
N LEU A 83 23.71 -8.81 8.69
CA LEU A 83 25.13 -8.96 8.99
C LEU A 83 25.72 -10.25 8.42
N GLU A 84 24.94 -11.34 8.44
CA GLU A 84 25.30 -12.65 7.90
C GLU A 84 25.44 -12.61 6.37
N CYS A 85 24.49 -11.99 5.67
CA CYS A 85 24.61 -11.78 4.22
C CYS A 85 25.78 -10.87 3.86
N ARG A 86 26.02 -9.79 4.63
CA ARG A 86 27.15 -8.89 4.42
C ARG A 86 28.49 -9.62 4.52
N GLN A 87 28.64 -10.49 5.52
CA GLN A 87 29.85 -11.30 5.71
C GLN A 87 30.02 -12.34 4.60
N ALA A 88 28.95 -13.05 4.24
CA ALA A 88 28.94 -14.01 3.13
C ALA A 88 29.28 -13.33 1.80
N CYS A 89 28.73 -12.14 1.54
CA CYS A 89 29.03 -11.35 0.35
C CYS A 89 30.50 -10.94 0.26
N LYS A 90 31.09 -10.47 1.37
CA LYS A 90 32.52 -10.08 1.42
C LYS A 90 33.48 -11.24 1.16
N GLN A 91 33.00 -12.47 1.30
CA GLN A 91 33.77 -13.71 1.08
C GLN A 91 33.40 -14.40 -0.24
N ALA A 92 32.41 -13.89 -0.99
CA ALA A 92 31.89 -14.53 -2.18
C ALA A 92 32.70 -14.23 -3.45
N SER A 93 32.75 -15.21 -4.34
CA SER A 93 33.37 -15.15 -5.66
C SER A 93 32.37 -15.00 -6.82
N SER A 94 31.06 -15.12 -6.54
CA SER A 94 30.00 -14.99 -7.53
C SER A 94 28.65 -14.71 -6.89
N LYS A 95 27.69 -14.23 -7.70
CA LYS A 95 26.28 -14.02 -7.27
C LYS A 95 25.61 -15.30 -6.76
N ASN A 96 26.02 -16.46 -7.26
CA ASN A 96 25.45 -17.74 -6.84
C ASN A 96 25.92 -18.17 -5.46
N ASP A 97 27.12 -17.75 -5.04
CA ASP A 97 27.69 -18.08 -3.73
C ASP A 97 26.93 -17.39 -2.61
N ILE A 98 26.47 -16.15 -2.84
CA ILE A 98 25.65 -15.42 -1.88
C ILE A 98 24.19 -15.82 -1.90
N SER A 99 23.65 -16.34 -3.01
CA SER A 99 22.21 -16.64 -3.15
C SER A 99 21.73 -17.75 -2.21
N LYS A 100 22.66 -18.51 -1.60
CA LYS A 100 22.35 -19.53 -0.59
C LYS A 100 22.18 -18.97 0.82
N VAL A 101 22.75 -17.80 1.10
CA VAL A 101 22.76 -17.15 2.43
C VAL A 101 21.95 -15.85 2.41
N CYS A 102 22.13 -15.04 1.37
CA CYS A 102 21.40 -13.82 1.08
C CYS A 102 20.13 -14.13 0.26
N ARG A 103 18.96 -13.76 0.76
CA ARG A 103 17.70 -13.88 0.01
C ARG A 103 17.42 -12.61 -0.78
N LYS A 104 17.21 -12.75 -2.10
CA LYS A 104 16.98 -11.64 -3.04
C LYS A 104 15.84 -10.71 -2.61
N GLU A 105 14.80 -11.28 -2.02
CA GLU A 105 13.56 -10.61 -1.59
C GLU A 105 13.78 -9.56 -0.49
N TYR A 106 14.74 -9.82 0.40
CA TYR A 106 15.07 -8.96 1.54
C TYR A 106 16.25 -8.03 1.23
N GLU A 107 17.18 -8.46 0.38
CA GLU A 107 18.45 -7.76 0.07
C GLU A 107 18.41 -7.03 -1.30
N ASN A 108 17.30 -6.37 -1.61
CA ASN A 108 17.03 -5.81 -2.96
C ASN A 108 18.12 -4.85 -3.45
N ALA A 109 18.62 -3.94 -2.60
CA ALA A 109 19.65 -2.96 -2.95
C ALA A 109 20.98 -3.63 -3.30
N LEU A 110 21.38 -4.62 -2.50
CA LEU A 110 22.55 -5.46 -2.73
C LEU A 110 22.46 -6.18 -4.08
N PHE A 111 21.37 -6.93 -4.32
CA PHE A 111 21.21 -7.70 -5.55
C PHE A 111 21.05 -6.82 -6.80
N SER A 112 20.47 -5.62 -6.67
CA SER A 112 20.36 -4.64 -7.76
C SER A 112 21.73 -4.07 -8.13
N CYS A 113 22.54 -3.67 -7.14
CA CYS A 113 23.91 -3.22 -7.35
C CYS A 113 24.77 -4.32 -8.00
N ILE A 114 24.67 -5.56 -7.51
CA ILE A 114 25.41 -6.70 -8.08
C ILE A 114 25.03 -6.92 -9.55
N SER A 115 23.73 -6.94 -9.85
CA SER A 115 23.26 -7.16 -11.22
C SER A 115 23.71 -6.05 -12.17
N ARG A 116 23.77 -4.80 -11.70
CA ARG A 116 24.29 -3.66 -12.46
C ARG A 116 25.78 -3.78 -12.72
N ASN A 117 26.58 -4.12 -11.71
CA ASN A 117 28.03 -4.28 -11.85
C ASN A 117 28.39 -5.48 -12.73
N GLU A 118 27.66 -6.58 -12.66
CA GLU A 118 27.84 -7.74 -13.55
C GLU A 118 27.51 -7.37 -15.00
N MET A 119 26.40 -6.68 -15.23
CA MET A 119 26.03 -6.20 -16.57
C MET A 119 27.05 -5.21 -17.12
N GLY A 120 27.51 -4.27 -16.29
CA GLY A 120 28.56 -3.32 -16.65
C GLY A 120 29.90 -3.99 -16.95
N SER A 121 30.26 -5.03 -16.21
CA SER A 121 31.44 -5.83 -16.51
C SER A 121 31.34 -6.50 -17.88
N VAL A 122 30.17 -7.06 -18.22
CA VAL A 122 29.92 -7.67 -19.53
C VAL A 122 29.94 -6.60 -20.63
N CYS A 123 29.16 -5.52 -20.52
CA CYS A 123 29.11 -4.47 -21.55
C CYS A 123 30.48 -3.82 -21.77
N CYS A 124 31.23 -3.54 -20.70
CA CYS A 124 32.53 -2.88 -20.83
C CYS A 124 33.68 -3.82 -21.18
N SER A 125 33.46 -5.14 -21.17
CA SER A 125 34.43 -6.10 -21.71
C SER A 125 34.60 -5.98 -23.22
N TYR A 126 33.54 -5.55 -23.94
CA TYR A 126 33.55 -5.31 -25.38
C TYR A 126 34.48 -4.15 -25.82
N ALA A 127 35.08 -3.41 -24.88
CA ALA A 127 36.09 -2.38 -25.17
C ALA A 127 37.49 -2.96 -25.48
N GLY A 128 37.73 -4.25 -25.19
CA GLY A 128 39.02 -4.90 -25.44
C GLY A 128 40.20 -4.24 -24.70
N HIS A 129 41.28 -3.94 -25.43
CA HIS A 129 42.50 -3.31 -24.90
C HIS A 129 42.39 -1.78 -24.78
N HIS A 130 41.27 -1.17 -25.17
CA HIS A 130 41.10 0.28 -25.11
C HIS A 130 40.71 0.72 -23.69
N THR A 131 41.72 1.02 -22.88
CA THR A 131 41.59 1.40 -21.47
C THR A 131 40.64 2.59 -21.26
N ASN A 132 40.74 3.63 -22.08
CA ASN A 132 39.91 4.83 -21.93
C ASN A 132 38.42 4.55 -22.23
N CYS A 133 38.13 3.79 -23.29
CA CYS A 133 36.74 3.41 -23.60
C CYS A 133 36.16 2.50 -22.50
N ARG A 134 36.98 1.58 -21.98
CA ARG A 134 36.59 0.72 -20.86
C ARG A 134 36.30 1.54 -19.59
N GLU A 135 37.09 2.56 -19.29
CA GLU A 135 36.87 3.46 -18.14
C GLU A 135 35.59 4.29 -18.29
N TYR A 136 35.37 4.92 -19.45
CA TYR A 136 34.12 5.67 -19.70
C TYR A 136 32.90 4.77 -19.65
N CYS A 137 32.99 3.55 -20.19
CA CYS A 137 31.91 2.57 -20.09
C CYS A 137 31.66 2.15 -18.63
N GLN A 138 32.71 1.85 -17.85
CA GLN A 138 32.54 1.43 -16.46
C GLN A 138 31.93 2.54 -15.59
N ALA A 139 32.18 3.82 -15.92
CA ALA A 139 31.56 4.95 -15.24
C ALA A 139 30.02 4.95 -15.33
N ILE A 140 29.44 4.40 -16.40
CA ILE A 140 27.98 4.27 -16.57
C ILE A 140 27.33 3.35 -15.53
N PHE A 141 28.06 2.32 -15.07
CA PHE A 141 27.52 1.27 -14.21
C PHE A 141 27.93 1.40 -12.73
N ARG A 142 28.84 2.33 -12.39
CA ARG A 142 29.39 2.50 -11.04
C ARG A 142 28.51 3.32 -10.08
N THR A 143 27.54 4.09 -10.58
CA THR A 143 26.70 4.99 -9.75
C THR A 143 25.31 4.42 -9.48
N ASP A 144 24.73 4.71 -8.30
CA ASP A 144 23.32 4.41 -7.97
C ASP A 144 22.32 5.31 -8.69
N SER A 145 22.83 6.32 -9.39
CA SER A 145 22.08 7.27 -10.20
C SER A 145 22.03 6.81 -11.67
N SER A 146 20.96 7.17 -12.38
CA SER A 146 20.86 7.02 -13.83
C SER A 146 22.05 7.72 -14.51
N PRO A 147 22.64 7.13 -15.57
CA PRO A 147 23.84 7.67 -16.21
C PRO A 147 23.58 9.04 -16.84
N GLY A 148 24.41 10.03 -16.51
CA GLY A 148 24.28 11.39 -17.01
C GLY A 148 24.61 11.50 -18.51
N PRO A 149 24.04 12.46 -19.26
CA PRO A 149 24.27 12.49 -20.72
C PRO A 149 25.66 12.93 -21.16
N SER A 150 26.42 13.59 -20.29
CA SER A 150 27.86 13.78 -20.51
C SER A 150 28.62 12.45 -20.48
N GLN A 151 28.19 11.50 -19.64
CA GLN A 151 28.76 10.16 -19.56
C GLN A 151 28.33 9.31 -20.77
N ILE A 152 27.05 9.37 -21.16
CA ILE A 152 26.54 8.65 -22.35
C ILE A 152 27.22 9.20 -23.62
N LYS A 153 27.29 10.53 -23.77
CA LYS A 153 27.96 11.17 -24.91
C LYS A 153 29.48 10.97 -24.90
N ALA A 154 30.12 10.87 -23.73
CA ALA A 154 31.53 10.49 -23.65
C ALA A 154 31.76 9.05 -24.13
N VAL A 155 30.87 8.12 -23.76
CA VAL A 155 30.91 6.74 -24.25
C VAL A 155 30.63 6.69 -25.75
N GLU A 156 29.62 7.39 -26.26
CA GLU A 156 29.36 7.46 -27.70
C GLU A 156 30.54 8.07 -28.47
N ASN A 157 31.10 9.18 -28.00
CA ASN A 157 32.20 9.86 -28.68
C ASN A 157 33.51 9.04 -28.69
N TYR A 158 33.84 8.36 -27.59
CA TYR A 158 35.10 7.61 -27.47
C TYR A 158 34.97 6.15 -27.90
N CYS A 159 33.80 5.52 -27.76
CA CYS A 159 33.62 4.08 -27.98
C CYS A 159 32.88 3.73 -29.29
N ALA A 160 32.19 4.67 -29.95
CA ALA A 160 31.41 4.35 -31.16
C ALA A 160 32.27 3.86 -32.33
N SER A 161 33.51 4.33 -32.44
CA SER A 161 34.48 3.85 -33.44
C SER A 161 35.22 2.59 -33.01
N ILE A 162 35.14 2.20 -31.74
CA ILE A 162 35.89 1.08 -31.15
C ILE A 162 35.05 -0.20 -31.13
N SER A 163 33.81 -0.13 -30.63
CA SER A 163 32.96 -1.32 -30.49
C SER A 163 31.47 -0.96 -30.62
N PRO A 164 30.84 -1.24 -31.77
CA PRO A 164 29.40 -1.07 -31.95
C PRO A 164 28.56 -1.92 -31.00
N GLN A 165 29.11 -3.09 -30.61
CA GLN A 165 28.47 -4.02 -29.66
C GLN A 165 28.43 -3.44 -28.23
N LEU A 166 29.49 -2.75 -27.82
CA LEU A 166 29.51 -2.02 -26.54
C LEU A 166 28.46 -0.91 -26.52
N ILE A 167 28.39 -0.09 -27.58
CA ILE A 167 27.41 1.00 -27.71
C ILE A 167 25.99 0.45 -27.67
N HIS A 168 25.70 -0.64 -28.39
CA HIS A 168 24.38 -1.27 -28.36
C HIS A 168 24.03 -1.81 -26.96
N CYS A 169 25.00 -2.40 -26.24
CA CYS A 169 24.82 -2.90 -24.88
C CYS A 169 24.47 -1.76 -23.91
N VAL A 170 25.23 -0.66 -23.97
CA VAL A 170 24.99 0.55 -23.16
C VAL A 170 23.65 1.20 -23.51
N ASN A 171 23.29 1.27 -24.80
CA ASN A 171 22.02 1.86 -25.24
C ASN A 171 20.80 1.03 -24.83
N ASN A 172 20.89 -0.30 -24.86
CA ASN A 172 19.80 -1.16 -24.38
C ASN A 172 19.64 -1.03 -22.86
N TYR A 173 20.75 -0.88 -22.12
CA TYR A 173 20.73 -0.59 -20.69
C TYR A 173 20.13 0.80 -20.39
N THR A 174 20.52 1.85 -21.10
CA THR A 174 20.00 3.22 -20.89
C THR A 174 18.54 3.38 -21.35
N GLN A 175 18.06 2.55 -22.27
CA GLN A 175 16.64 2.49 -22.69
C GLN A 175 15.77 1.66 -21.74
N SER A 176 16.35 0.65 -21.07
CA SER A 176 15.66 -0.19 -20.07
C SER A 176 15.76 0.37 -18.65
N TYR A 177 16.67 1.30 -18.40
CA TYR A 177 16.67 2.16 -17.20
C TYR A 177 15.71 3.33 -17.43
N PRO A 178 14.67 3.51 -16.60
CA PRO A 178 13.83 4.69 -16.70
C PRO A 178 14.63 5.93 -16.26
N MET A 179 15.26 6.63 -17.22
CA MET A 179 15.47 8.07 -17.02
C MET A 179 14.10 8.72 -16.98
N ARG A 180 13.87 9.56 -15.96
CA ARG A 180 12.73 10.47 -15.96
C ARG A 180 12.72 11.24 -17.26
N ASN A 181 11.60 11.22 -17.96
CA ASN A 181 11.50 12.00 -19.17
C ASN A 181 11.56 13.47 -18.74
N PRO A 182 12.42 14.33 -19.31
CA PRO A 182 12.41 15.76 -19.00
C PRO A 182 11.03 16.40 -19.14
N THR A 183 10.19 15.84 -20.03
CA THR A 183 8.79 16.25 -20.19
C THR A 183 7.89 15.88 -19.00
N ASP A 184 8.26 14.91 -18.17
CA ASP A 184 7.52 14.55 -16.96
C ASP A 184 7.58 15.68 -15.91
N SER A 185 8.54 16.60 -16.03
CA SER A 185 8.69 17.78 -15.16
C SER A 185 8.16 19.07 -15.79
N LEU A 186 7.41 18.99 -16.91
CA LEU A 186 6.80 20.17 -17.55
C LEU A 186 5.88 20.94 -16.61
N TYR A 187 5.21 20.24 -15.70
CA TYR A 187 4.36 20.83 -14.67
C TYR A 187 5.14 21.72 -13.68
N CYS A 188 6.46 21.52 -13.55
CA CYS A 188 7.30 22.44 -12.78
C CYS A 188 7.44 23.79 -13.49
N CYS A 189 7.50 23.83 -14.83
CA CYS A 189 7.58 25.08 -15.58
C CYS A 189 6.39 26.01 -15.31
N ASP A 190 5.23 25.44 -14.99
CA ASP A 190 4.02 26.20 -14.64
C ASP A 190 4.09 26.89 -13.28
N ARG A 191 5.12 26.58 -12.47
CA ARG A 191 5.40 27.25 -11.20
C ARG A 191 6.33 28.46 -11.35
N ALA A 192 6.83 28.75 -12.55
CA ALA A 192 7.59 29.97 -12.80
C ALA A 192 6.67 31.20 -12.73
N GLU A 193 7.04 32.20 -11.94
CA GLU A 193 6.26 33.44 -11.77
C GLU A 193 6.23 34.31 -13.03
N ASP A 194 7.28 34.24 -13.87
CA ASP A 194 7.38 34.97 -15.13
C ASP A 194 6.97 34.12 -16.35
N HIS A 195 6.09 34.66 -17.18
CA HIS A 195 5.58 33.99 -18.38
C HIS A 195 6.65 33.78 -19.47
N ALA A 196 7.67 34.64 -19.56
CA ALA A 196 8.77 34.42 -20.50
C ALA A 196 9.65 33.25 -20.05
N CYS A 197 9.94 33.16 -18.75
CA CYS A 197 10.59 32.01 -18.12
C CYS A 197 9.78 30.71 -18.23
N GLN A 198 8.46 30.73 -17.99
CA GLN A 198 7.58 29.57 -18.15
C GLN A 198 7.64 28.99 -19.57
N ASN A 199 7.57 29.85 -20.59
CA ASN A 199 7.63 29.43 -21.99
C ASN A 199 9.04 28.98 -22.40
N ALA A 200 10.08 29.65 -21.90
CA ALA A 200 11.46 29.21 -22.09
C ALA A 200 11.67 27.81 -21.47
N CYS A 201 11.20 27.61 -20.23
CA CYS A 201 11.29 26.36 -19.50
C CYS A 201 10.61 25.20 -20.23
N LYS A 202 9.36 25.39 -20.68
CA LYS A 202 8.65 24.36 -21.46
C LYS A 202 9.41 23.99 -22.73
N ARG A 203 9.89 24.99 -23.47
CA ARG A 203 10.69 24.77 -24.68
C ARG A 203 12.01 24.05 -24.41
N ILE A 204 12.69 24.39 -23.31
CA ILE A 204 13.96 23.79 -22.91
C ILE A 204 13.77 22.33 -22.48
N LEU A 205 12.76 22.03 -21.64
CA LEU A 205 12.43 20.65 -21.25
C LEU A 205 11.95 19.78 -22.41
N MET A 206 11.33 20.36 -23.44
CA MET A 206 10.93 19.61 -24.64
C MET A 206 12.06 19.42 -25.66
N SER A 207 13.15 20.20 -25.58
CA SER A 207 14.21 20.20 -26.60
C SER A 207 15.56 19.69 -26.12
N LYS A 208 15.87 19.83 -24.83
CA LYS A 208 17.11 19.37 -24.21
C LYS A 208 16.86 18.03 -23.52
N LYS A 209 17.82 17.12 -23.65
CA LYS A 209 17.66 15.72 -23.22
C LYS A 209 18.41 15.42 -21.93
N THR A 210 19.05 16.41 -21.32
CA THR A 210 20.07 16.20 -20.29
C THR A 210 19.90 17.17 -19.14
N GLU A 211 19.99 16.70 -17.89
CA GLU A 211 19.76 17.53 -16.70
C GLU A 211 20.66 18.77 -16.69
N MET A 212 21.92 18.64 -17.10
CA MET A 212 22.87 19.74 -17.14
C MET A 212 22.55 20.78 -18.23
N GLU A 213 22.19 20.36 -19.46
CA GLU A 213 21.76 21.30 -20.52
C GLU A 213 20.39 21.92 -20.22
N ILE A 214 19.54 21.21 -19.49
CA ILE A 214 18.26 21.73 -19.01
C ILE A 214 18.51 22.81 -17.98
N VAL A 215 19.34 22.58 -16.96
CA VAL A 215 19.65 23.55 -15.92
C VAL A 215 20.33 24.79 -16.51
N ASP A 216 21.36 24.62 -17.33
CA ASP A 216 22.05 25.74 -17.95
C ASP A 216 21.13 26.51 -18.91
N GLY A 217 20.33 25.79 -19.71
CA GLY A 217 19.33 26.39 -20.58
C GLY A 217 18.26 27.15 -19.81
N LEU A 218 17.81 26.64 -18.65
CA LEU A 218 16.82 27.29 -17.79
C LEU A 218 17.40 28.54 -17.13
N ILE A 219 18.65 28.52 -16.68
CA ILE A 219 19.32 29.70 -16.13
C ILE A 219 19.44 30.80 -17.19
N GLU A 220 19.81 30.44 -18.43
CA GLU A 220 19.88 31.39 -19.54
C GLU A 220 18.49 31.88 -19.97
N GLY A 221 17.51 30.97 -20.05
CA GLY A 221 16.15 31.24 -20.53
C GLY A 221 15.28 32.03 -19.55
N CYS A 222 15.47 31.80 -18.24
CA CYS A 222 14.77 32.50 -17.16
C CYS A 222 15.55 33.69 -16.61
N LYS A 223 16.83 33.83 -16.96
CA LYS A 223 17.75 34.88 -16.48
C LYS A 223 17.86 34.95 -14.95
N THR A 224 17.58 33.86 -14.26
CA THR A 224 17.62 33.73 -12.80
C THR A 224 18.49 32.54 -12.40
N GLN A 225 19.25 32.67 -11.32
CA GLN A 225 20.03 31.56 -10.76
C GLN A 225 19.12 30.61 -9.95
N PRO A 226 19.43 29.30 -9.90
CA PRO A 226 18.59 28.33 -9.21
C PRO A 226 18.70 28.53 -7.70
N LEU A 227 17.63 29.06 -7.09
CA LEU A 227 17.52 29.25 -5.65
C LEU A 227 16.57 28.20 -5.05
N PRO A 228 16.90 27.54 -3.93
CA PRO A 228 16.05 26.51 -3.30
C PRO A 228 14.69 27.00 -2.77
N GLN A 229 14.39 28.29 -2.89
CA GLN A 229 13.14 28.91 -2.46
C GLN A 229 12.27 29.35 -3.64
N ASP A 230 12.79 29.21 -4.87
CA ASP A 230 12.07 29.52 -6.10
C ASP A 230 11.10 28.36 -6.42
N PRO A 231 9.79 28.63 -6.62
CA PRO A 231 8.78 27.59 -6.83
C PRO A 231 9.03 26.68 -8.04
N LEU A 232 9.68 27.20 -9.08
CA LEU A 232 10.10 26.41 -10.25
C LEU A 232 11.17 25.41 -9.83
N TRP A 233 12.22 25.88 -9.16
CA TRP A 233 13.38 25.08 -8.76
C TRP A 233 13.08 24.12 -7.61
N GLN A 234 12.22 24.51 -6.65
CA GLN A 234 11.73 23.62 -5.60
C GLN A 234 11.03 22.40 -6.17
N CYS A 235 10.19 22.58 -7.19
CA CYS A 235 9.50 21.49 -7.85
C CYS A 235 10.47 20.48 -8.50
N PHE A 236 11.53 20.97 -9.15
CA PHE A 236 12.56 20.08 -9.71
C PHE A 236 13.33 19.34 -8.61
N LEU A 237 13.67 20.00 -7.50
CA LEU A 237 14.42 19.43 -6.38
C LEU A 237 13.63 18.38 -5.58
N GLU A 238 12.33 18.60 -5.34
CA GLU A 238 11.43 17.63 -4.69
C GLU A 238 11.26 16.37 -5.53
N SER A 239 11.36 16.51 -6.85
CA SER A 239 11.27 15.38 -7.73
C SER A 239 12.46 14.42 -7.51
N SER A 240 13.70 14.86 -7.32
CA SER A 240 14.90 14.00 -7.39
C SER A 240 15.14 13.05 -6.19
N GLN A 241 14.34 13.15 -5.11
CA GLN A 241 14.59 12.43 -3.84
C GLN A 241 13.76 11.14 -3.59
N SER A 242 13.02 10.62 -4.58
CA SER A 242 12.06 9.53 -4.32
C SER A 242 12.60 8.10 -4.59
N VAL A 243 13.28 7.46 -3.63
CA VAL A 243 13.27 5.99 -3.46
C VAL A 243 13.36 5.63 -1.96
N HIS A 244 12.21 5.56 -1.28
CA HIS A 244 11.81 4.55 -0.27
C HIS A 244 10.38 4.86 0.25
N PRO A 245 9.63 3.84 0.72
CA PRO A 245 8.20 3.74 0.52
C PRO A 245 7.40 4.48 1.58
N GLY A 246 6.52 5.38 1.12
CA GLY A 246 5.59 6.09 1.97
C GLY A 246 5.36 7.51 1.46
N VAL A 247 4.20 7.70 0.84
CA VAL A 247 3.61 9.02 0.56
C VAL A 247 4.34 9.86 -0.50
N THR A 248 4.17 9.48 -1.77
CA THR A 248 4.08 10.47 -2.85
C THR A 248 2.67 11.07 -2.86
N LEU A 249 2.59 12.40 -2.94
CA LEU A 249 1.31 13.11 -2.98
C LEU A 249 0.47 12.76 -4.21
N HIS A 250 1.06 12.21 -5.28
CA HIS A 250 0.38 11.34 -6.27
C HIS A 250 1.41 10.35 -6.86
N PRO A 251 1.22 9.02 -6.82
CA PRO A 251 2.04 8.09 -7.59
C PRO A 251 1.64 8.19 -9.07
N PRO A 252 2.59 8.12 -10.03
CA PRO A 252 2.24 7.71 -11.39
C PRO A 252 1.59 6.32 -11.33
N PRO A 253 0.66 5.98 -12.25
CA PRO A 253 0.03 4.67 -12.25
C PRO A 253 1.10 3.58 -12.28
N SER A 254 1.12 2.74 -11.25
CA SER A 254 1.94 1.53 -11.25
C SER A 254 1.49 0.63 -12.41
N THR A 255 2.45 0.04 -13.10
CA THR A 255 2.18 -0.93 -14.16
C THR A 255 1.43 -2.13 -13.59
N GLY A 256 0.14 -2.26 -13.89
CA GLY A 256 -0.66 -3.41 -13.47
C GLY A 256 -2.13 -3.08 -13.17
N LEU A 257 -2.95 -4.10 -13.02
CA LEU A 257 -4.36 -3.98 -12.64
C LEU A 257 -4.49 -3.62 -11.15
N ASP A 258 -5.24 -2.58 -10.81
CA ASP A 258 -5.62 -2.26 -9.42
C ASP A 258 -7.09 -2.64 -9.18
N GLY A 259 -7.32 -3.89 -8.80
CA GLY A 259 -8.65 -4.47 -8.59
C GLY A 259 -9.45 -3.78 -7.48
N ALA A 260 -8.78 -3.23 -6.47
CA ALA A 260 -9.44 -2.48 -5.40
C ALA A 260 -9.96 -1.12 -5.91
N LYS A 261 -9.13 -0.36 -6.63
CA LYS A 261 -9.56 0.92 -7.23
C LYS A 261 -10.57 0.72 -8.36
N LEU A 262 -10.46 -0.36 -9.15
CA LEU A 262 -11.47 -0.72 -10.15
C LEU A 262 -12.83 -1.01 -9.53
N HIS A 263 -12.87 -1.64 -8.34
CA HIS A 263 -14.12 -1.80 -7.60
C HIS A 263 -14.77 -0.44 -7.30
N CYS A 264 -13.95 0.55 -6.93
CA CYS A 264 -14.42 1.91 -6.68
C CYS A 264 -14.95 2.63 -7.92
N CYS A 265 -14.41 2.37 -9.11
CA CYS A 265 -14.92 2.97 -10.35
C CYS A 265 -16.40 2.64 -10.61
N SER A 266 -16.87 1.45 -10.21
CA SER A 266 -18.29 1.09 -10.32
C SER A 266 -19.24 1.97 -9.49
N LYS A 267 -18.71 2.68 -8.48
CA LYS A 267 -19.44 3.61 -7.62
C LYS A 267 -19.61 5.00 -8.23
N ALA A 268 -19.03 5.26 -9.40
CA ALA A 268 -19.18 6.52 -10.12
C ALA A 268 -20.64 6.76 -10.50
N ASN A 269 -21.10 7.99 -10.32
CA ASN A 269 -22.49 8.36 -10.55
C ASN A 269 -22.75 8.72 -12.04
N THR A 270 -21.74 9.27 -12.72
CA THR A 270 -21.76 9.51 -14.17
C THR A 270 -21.04 8.39 -14.94
N SER A 271 -21.48 8.13 -16.16
CA SER A 271 -20.80 7.19 -17.06
C SER A 271 -19.41 7.68 -17.45
N THR A 272 -19.25 8.99 -17.68
CA THR A 272 -17.97 9.61 -18.06
C THR A 272 -16.89 9.35 -17.00
N CYS A 273 -17.16 9.63 -15.73
CA CYS A 273 -16.18 9.40 -14.67
C CYS A 273 -15.96 7.92 -14.39
N ARG A 274 -16.98 7.08 -14.58
CA ARG A 274 -16.84 5.63 -14.52
C ARG A 274 -15.85 5.10 -15.55
N GLU A 275 -15.98 5.53 -16.79
CA GLU A 275 -15.13 5.10 -17.91
C GLU A 275 -13.70 5.60 -17.73
N LEU A 276 -13.52 6.88 -17.39
CA LEU A 276 -12.19 7.47 -17.11
C LEU A 276 -11.49 6.75 -15.94
N CYS A 277 -12.21 6.50 -14.83
CA CYS A 277 -11.68 5.73 -13.71
C CYS A 277 -11.31 4.30 -14.10
N THR A 278 -12.20 3.60 -14.81
CA THR A 278 -11.97 2.21 -15.21
C THR A 278 -10.75 2.12 -16.11
N LYS A 279 -10.63 3.02 -17.10
CA LYS A 279 -9.49 3.10 -18.01
C LYS A 279 -8.17 3.40 -17.26
N LEU A 280 -8.23 4.25 -16.23
CA LEU A 280 -7.06 4.60 -15.42
C LEU A 280 -6.49 3.39 -14.67
N TYR A 281 -7.34 2.50 -14.17
CA TYR A 281 -6.93 1.38 -13.30
C TYR A 281 -6.99 -0.01 -13.95
N SER A 282 -7.46 -0.13 -15.20
CA SER A 282 -7.55 -1.40 -15.94
C SER A 282 -6.35 -1.66 -16.85
N MET A 283 -5.66 -0.62 -17.31
CA MET A 283 -4.56 -0.74 -18.26
C MET A 283 -3.23 -0.79 -17.53
N SER A 284 -2.31 -1.65 -17.96
CA SER A 284 -0.91 -1.65 -17.51
C SER A 284 -0.18 -0.33 -17.82
N TRP A 285 -0.79 0.53 -18.63
CA TRP A 285 -0.36 1.86 -19.04
C TRP A 285 -1.53 2.84 -18.88
N GLY A 286 -1.83 3.27 -17.65
CA GLY A 286 -2.62 4.48 -17.46
C GLY A 286 -1.86 5.63 -18.11
N ASN A 287 -2.32 6.14 -19.25
CA ASN A 287 -1.64 7.28 -19.88
C ASN A 287 -1.81 8.52 -18.99
N THR A 288 -0.78 9.35 -18.86
CA THR A 288 -0.82 10.62 -18.09
C THR A 288 -2.01 11.49 -18.51
N GLN A 289 -2.44 11.36 -19.77
CA GLN A 289 -3.60 12.01 -20.34
C GLN A 289 -4.94 11.56 -19.70
N SER A 290 -5.16 10.27 -19.44
CA SER A 290 -6.39 9.79 -18.80
C SER A 290 -6.43 10.11 -17.31
N TRP A 291 -5.27 10.25 -16.67
CA TRP A 291 -5.20 10.83 -15.32
C TRP A 291 -5.59 12.32 -15.34
N GLN A 292 -5.03 13.12 -16.25
CA GLN A 292 -5.39 14.54 -16.39
C GLN A 292 -6.87 14.74 -16.73
N GLU A 293 -7.45 13.87 -17.58
CA GLU A 293 -8.88 13.87 -17.87
C GLU A 293 -9.71 13.51 -16.64
N PHE A 294 -9.29 12.51 -15.86
CA PHE A 294 -9.96 12.13 -14.61
C PHE A 294 -9.88 13.23 -13.55
N ASP A 295 -8.70 13.79 -13.30
CA ASP A 295 -8.47 14.89 -12.34
C ASP A 295 -9.35 16.10 -12.69
N ARG A 296 -9.32 16.52 -13.97
CA ARG A 296 -10.10 17.68 -14.43
C ARG A 296 -11.61 17.50 -14.32
N PHE A 297 -12.14 16.32 -14.67
CA PHE A 297 -13.59 16.12 -14.79
C PHE A 297 -14.25 15.47 -13.58
N CYS A 298 -13.48 14.73 -12.77
CA CYS A 298 -14.02 13.82 -11.77
C CYS A 298 -13.51 14.10 -10.37
N GLU A 299 -12.22 14.43 -10.17
CA GLU A 299 -11.61 14.52 -8.83
C GLU A 299 -12.27 15.56 -7.93
N TYR A 300 -12.80 16.63 -8.51
CA TYR A 300 -13.46 17.72 -7.78
C TYR A 300 -14.95 17.83 -8.07
N ASN A 301 -15.54 16.82 -8.72
CA ASN A 301 -16.96 16.84 -9.05
C ASN A 301 -17.80 16.37 -7.84
N PRO A 302 -18.66 17.21 -7.24
CA PRO A 302 -19.46 16.84 -6.06
C PRO A 302 -20.48 15.72 -6.35
N VAL A 303 -20.80 15.45 -7.62
CA VAL A 303 -21.67 14.35 -8.03
C VAL A 303 -20.97 12.99 -7.88
N GLU A 304 -19.63 12.96 -7.91
CA GLU A 304 -18.79 11.76 -7.91
C GLU A 304 -18.26 11.35 -6.53
N VAL A 305 -18.74 12.00 -5.46
CA VAL A 305 -18.29 11.78 -4.07
C VAL A 305 -18.24 10.29 -3.71
N SER A 306 -19.20 9.48 -4.17
CA SER A 306 -19.24 8.04 -3.88
C SER A 306 -18.03 7.26 -4.42
N MET A 307 -17.59 7.56 -5.64
CA MET A 307 -16.39 6.95 -6.24
C MET A 307 -15.13 7.49 -5.59
N LEU A 308 -15.01 8.81 -5.48
CA LEU A 308 -13.83 9.48 -4.94
C LEU A 308 -13.54 9.05 -3.50
N THR A 309 -14.59 8.91 -2.68
CA THR A 309 -14.45 8.40 -1.32
C THR A 309 -13.90 6.98 -1.31
N CYS A 310 -14.46 6.09 -2.14
CA CYS A 310 -13.98 4.71 -2.21
C CYS A 310 -12.51 4.66 -2.64
N LEU A 311 -12.11 5.47 -3.63
CA LEU A 311 -10.72 5.58 -4.07
C LEU A 311 -9.81 6.08 -2.93
N ALA A 312 -10.27 7.06 -2.15
CA ALA A 312 -9.55 7.54 -0.96
C ALA A 312 -9.43 6.47 0.13
N ASP A 313 -10.48 5.67 0.37
CA ASP A 313 -10.47 4.56 1.33
C ASP A 313 -9.50 3.44 0.95
N VAL A 314 -9.42 3.13 -0.34
CA VAL A 314 -8.46 2.14 -0.86
C VAL A 314 -7.03 2.68 -0.78
N ARG A 315 -6.84 3.98 -1.01
CA ARG A 315 -5.52 4.63 -1.00
C ARG A 315 -4.98 4.84 0.41
N GLU A 316 -5.81 5.39 1.30
CA GLU A 316 -5.48 5.78 2.67
C GLU A 316 -6.59 5.27 3.61
N PRO A 317 -6.52 3.99 4.01
CA PRO A 317 -7.53 3.41 4.87
C PRO A 317 -7.51 4.05 6.26
N CYS A 318 -8.70 4.23 6.82
CA CYS A 318 -8.89 4.75 8.16
C CYS A 318 -8.25 3.85 9.23
N GLN A 319 -7.45 4.45 10.10
CA GLN A 319 -6.77 3.81 11.22
C GLN A 319 -7.35 4.30 12.55
N LEU A 320 -7.28 3.46 13.59
CA LEU A 320 -7.76 3.78 14.92
C LEU A 320 -6.77 4.68 15.67
N GLY A 321 -7.25 5.87 16.05
CA GLY A 321 -6.55 6.81 16.93
C GLY A 321 -5.27 7.42 16.37
N CYS A 322 -4.95 8.64 16.84
CA CYS A 322 -3.62 9.23 16.68
C CYS A 322 -2.85 9.20 18.01
N ARG A 323 -1.52 9.08 17.90
CA ARG A 323 -0.59 9.11 19.03
C ARG A 323 0.63 9.95 18.65
N ASN A 324 1.24 10.62 19.63
CA ASN A 324 2.51 11.34 19.50
C ASN A 324 2.55 12.48 18.46
N LEU A 325 1.40 13.07 18.12
CA LEU A 325 1.38 14.32 17.35
C LEU A 325 1.84 15.48 18.24
N THR A 326 2.71 16.33 17.71
CA THR A 326 3.35 17.44 18.42
C THR A 326 2.68 18.78 18.13
N TYR A 327 2.15 18.98 16.93
CA TYR A 327 1.44 20.19 16.54
C TYR A 327 -0.07 20.05 16.69
N CYS A 328 -0.65 19.00 16.08
CA CYS A 328 -2.07 18.65 16.12
C CYS A 328 -2.44 17.84 17.38
N THR A 329 -2.02 18.33 18.54
CA THR A 329 -2.14 17.61 19.82
C THR A 329 -3.56 17.24 20.23
N ASN A 330 -4.57 18.02 19.85
CA ASN A 330 -5.98 17.75 20.15
C ASN A 330 -6.53 16.48 19.48
N PHE A 331 -5.83 15.94 18.49
CA PHE A 331 -6.16 14.70 17.79
C PHE A 331 -5.56 13.47 18.47
N ASN A 332 -4.58 13.66 19.37
CA ASN A 332 -4.05 12.56 20.18
C ASN A 332 -5.11 12.02 21.14
N ASN A 333 -4.90 10.80 21.60
CA ASN A 333 -5.60 10.22 22.75
C ASN A 333 -7.10 9.99 22.50
N ARG A 334 -7.45 9.69 21.24
CA ARG A 334 -8.82 9.38 20.77
C ARG A 334 -8.88 7.95 20.20
N PRO A 335 -8.80 6.91 21.04
CA PRO A 335 -8.53 5.53 20.59
C PRO A 335 -9.70 4.86 19.84
N THR A 336 -10.92 5.38 19.97
CA THR A 336 -12.12 4.86 19.28
C THR A 336 -12.47 5.60 17.99
N GLU A 337 -11.83 6.75 17.76
CA GLU A 337 -12.01 7.56 16.55
C GLU A 337 -11.10 7.06 15.43
N LEU A 338 -11.44 7.42 14.19
CA LEU A 338 -10.75 6.96 12.99
C LEU A 338 -10.13 8.14 12.24
N PHE A 339 -8.91 7.94 11.75
CA PHE A 339 -8.13 8.96 11.05
C PHE A 339 -7.36 8.31 9.90
N ARG A 340 -7.17 9.02 8.78
CA ARG A 340 -6.41 8.48 7.64
C ARG A 340 -4.91 8.67 7.75
N SER A 341 -4.46 9.75 8.41
CA SER A 341 -3.04 10.12 8.42
C SER A 341 -2.54 10.61 9.78
N CYS A 342 -2.35 9.66 10.70
CA CYS A 342 -1.75 9.92 12.02
C CYS A 342 -0.23 9.74 11.98
N ASN A 343 0.51 10.64 11.31
CA ASN A 343 1.97 10.58 11.26
C ASN A 343 2.63 11.96 11.38
N ALA A 344 3.94 11.97 11.63
CA ALA A 344 4.70 13.20 11.83
C ALA A 344 4.73 14.10 10.58
N GLN A 345 4.60 13.52 9.37
CA GLN A 345 4.56 14.29 8.13
C GLN A 345 3.27 15.11 8.03
N SER A 346 2.11 14.52 8.33
CA SER A 346 0.83 15.23 8.36
C SER A 346 0.78 16.26 9.49
N ASP A 347 1.38 15.95 10.64
CA ASP A 347 1.53 16.91 11.74
C ASP A 347 2.32 18.15 11.32
N GLN A 348 3.45 17.94 10.62
CA GLN A 348 4.27 19.01 10.07
C GLN A 348 3.58 19.73 8.90
N GLY A 349 2.82 19.02 8.07
CA GLY A 349 2.01 19.56 7.00
C GLY A 349 1.02 20.60 7.52
N ALA A 350 0.33 20.30 8.63
CA ALA A 350 -0.62 21.23 9.24
C ALA A 350 0.07 22.49 9.77
N MET A 351 1.29 22.37 10.28
CA MET A 351 2.10 23.51 10.69
C MET A 351 2.51 24.37 9.48
N ASN A 352 2.85 23.75 8.36
CA ASN A 352 3.24 24.45 7.15
C ASN A 352 2.06 25.18 6.49
N ASP A 353 0.88 24.57 6.48
CA ASP A 353 -0.37 25.19 6.01
C ASP A 353 -0.68 26.46 6.79
N MET A 354 -0.60 26.38 8.13
CA MET A 354 -0.80 27.55 8.99
C MET A 354 0.19 28.67 8.66
N LYS A 355 1.48 28.36 8.47
CA LYS A 355 2.49 29.36 8.06
C LYS A 355 2.21 29.95 6.68
N LEU A 356 1.65 29.16 5.76
CA LEU A 356 1.30 29.64 4.42
C LEU A 356 0.12 30.60 4.47
N TRP A 357 -0.91 30.25 5.24
CA TRP A 357 -2.14 31.04 5.38
C TRP A 357 -1.93 32.36 6.12
N GLU A 358 -0.85 32.51 6.90
CA GLU A 358 -0.40 33.80 7.45
C GLU A 358 -0.15 34.87 6.38
N LYS A 359 0.06 34.47 5.11
CA LYS A 359 0.18 35.40 3.98
C LYS A 359 -1.16 36.06 3.60
N GLY A 360 -2.26 35.72 4.28
CA GLY A 360 -3.58 36.35 4.10
C GLY A 360 -4.38 35.81 2.92
N SER A 361 -3.98 34.67 2.35
CA SER A 361 -4.78 33.98 1.33
C SER A 361 -4.58 32.47 1.36
N ILE A 362 -5.68 31.74 1.22
CA ILE A 362 -5.72 30.28 1.12
C ILE A 362 -5.97 29.92 -0.35
N LYS A 363 -4.94 29.37 -1.00
CA LYS A 363 -5.01 28.97 -2.41
C LYS A 363 -5.54 27.55 -2.55
N MET A 364 -6.70 27.40 -3.18
CA MET A 364 -7.26 26.12 -3.61
C MET A 364 -7.20 26.03 -5.15
N PRO A 365 -7.27 24.83 -5.75
CA PRO A 365 -7.11 24.65 -7.20
C PRO A 365 -8.04 25.51 -8.08
N PHE A 366 -9.23 25.85 -7.59
CA PHE A 366 -10.24 26.62 -8.34
C PHE A 366 -10.72 27.90 -7.65
N ILE A 367 -10.24 28.19 -6.42
CA ILE A 367 -10.66 29.36 -5.67
C ILE A 367 -9.53 29.86 -4.76
N ASN A 368 -9.33 31.17 -4.71
CA ASN A 368 -8.45 31.81 -3.74
C ASN A 368 -9.32 32.46 -2.67
N ILE A 369 -9.08 32.14 -1.40
CA ILE A 369 -9.88 32.63 -0.27
C ILE A 369 -9.03 33.61 0.54
N PRO A 370 -9.25 34.92 0.40
CA PRO A 370 -8.59 35.93 1.22
C PRO A 370 -9.03 35.80 2.67
N VAL A 371 -8.07 35.80 3.59
CA VAL A 371 -8.34 35.70 5.02
C VAL A 371 -7.67 36.84 5.76
N LEU A 372 -8.30 37.27 6.85
CA LEU A 372 -7.69 38.19 7.81
C LEU A 372 -6.50 37.50 8.51
N ASP A 373 -5.75 38.26 9.30
CA ASP A 373 -4.60 37.73 10.07
C ASP A 373 -5.04 36.58 11.00
N ILE A 374 -4.79 35.35 10.56
CA ILE A 374 -5.24 34.12 11.23
C ILE A 374 -4.57 33.92 12.59
N LYS A 375 -3.44 34.58 12.87
CA LYS A 375 -2.81 34.57 14.21
C LYS A 375 -3.64 35.31 15.24
N LYS A 376 -4.44 36.29 14.79
CA LYS A 376 -5.30 37.11 15.66
C LYS A 376 -6.76 36.68 15.58
N CYS A 377 -7.22 36.31 14.39
CA CYS A 377 -8.60 35.94 14.16
C CYS A 377 -8.78 34.42 14.25
N GLN A 378 -9.27 33.94 15.39
CA GLN A 378 -9.60 32.52 15.64
C GLN A 378 -8.42 31.55 15.37
N PRO A 379 -7.25 31.74 16.00
CA PRO A 379 -6.05 30.94 15.72
C PRO A 379 -6.24 29.45 15.99
N GLU A 380 -6.94 29.08 17.07
CA GLU A 380 -7.22 27.67 17.40
C GLU A 380 -8.15 27.01 16.39
N MET A 381 -9.09 27.77 15.80
CA MET A 381 -10.01 27.25 14.79
C MET A 381 -9.30 27.02 13.46
N TRP A 382 -8.44 27.95 13.02
CA TRP A 382 -7.59 27.73 11.85
C TRP A 382 -6.61 26.59 12.04
N LYS A 383 -6.04 26.44 13.24
CA LYS A 383 -5.20 25.30 13.58
C LYS A 383 -5.99 23.98 13.47
N ALA A 384 -7.21 23.94 13.99
CA ALA A 384 -8.07 22.76 13.87
C ALA A 384 -8.43 22.45 12.42
N VAL A 385 -8.67 23.46 11.57
CA VAL A 385 -8.87 23.29 10.12
C VAL A 385 -7.64 22.67 9.47
N ALA A 386 -6.45 23.25 9.66
CA ALA A 386 -5.20 22.73 9.11
C ALA A 386 -4.93 21.28 9.54
N CYS A 387 -5.12 20.99 10.84
CA CYS A 387 -4.98 19.65 11.36
C CYS A 387 -6.03 18.68 10.79
N SER A 388 -7.28 19.11 10.62
CA SER A 388 -8.34 18.26 10.07
C SER A 388 -8.07 17.91 8.61
N LEU A 389 -7.54 18.85 7.82
CA LEU A 389 -7.17 18.62 6.41
C LEU A 389 -5.98 17.66 6.25
N GLN A 390 -5.03 17.68 7.19
CA GLN A 390 -3.80 16.89 7.10
C GLN A 390 -3.91 15.53 7.79
N ILE A 391 -4.52 15.48 8.98
CA ILE A 391 -4.74 14.24 9.75
C ILE A 391 -5.94 13.44 9.20
N LYS A 392 -6.90 14.15 8.57
CA LYS A 392 -8.07 13.60 7.89
C LYS A 392 -8.86 12.63 8.78
N PRO A 393 -9.60 13.14 9.79
CA PRO A 393 -10.62 12.35 10.47
C PRO A 393 -11.56 11.67 9.48
N CYS A 394 -12.01 10.48 9.82
CA CYS A 394 -12.93 9.73 9.00
C CYS A 394 -13.92 8.93 9.84
N HIS A 395 -15.00 8.49 9.22
CA HIS A 395 -16.13 7.88 9.91
C HIS A 395 -16.60 6.63 9.15
N ARG A 396 -17.16 5.64 9.87
CA ARG A 396 -17.51 4.33 9.27
C ARG A 396 -18.65 4.39 8.24
N LYS A 397 -19.62 5.29 8.45
CA LYS A 397 -20.72 5.60 7.52
C LYS A 397 -20.42 6.85 6.67
N SER A 398 -19.56 7.65 7.28
CA SER A 398 -18.94 8.94 7.01
C SER A 398 -17.96 9.15 5.89
N ARG A 399 -18.38 9.70 4.76
CA ARG A 399 -17.50 9.84 3.59
C ARG A 399 -16.65 11.12 3.56
N GLY A 400 -16.94 12.11 4.41
CA GLY A 400 -16.28 13.41 4.36
C GLY A 400 -14.93 13.46 5.08
N SER A 401 -13.87 13.82 4.38
CA SER A 401 -12.65 14.43 4.97
C SER A 401 -12.77 15.95 5.02
N ILE A 402 -14.02 16.44 5.07
CA ILE A 402 -14.41 17.83 4.86
C ILE A 402 -15.09 18.32 6.12
N ILE A 403 -14.76 19.54 6.53
CA ILE A 403 -15.38 20.19 7.70
C ILE A 403 -16.87 20.45 7.46
N CYS A 404 -17.66 20.57 8.52
CA CYS A 404 -19.09 20.86 8.38
C CYS A 404 -19.32 22.27 7.79
N LYS A 405 -20.40 22.41 7.00
CA LYS A 405 -20.76 23.67 6.33
C LYS A 405 -20.89 24.82 7.32
N SER A 406 -21.56 24.58 8.43
CA SER A 406 -21.77 25.52 9.54
C SER A 406 -20.45 26.04 10.10
N ASP A 407 -19.50 25.16 10.36
CA ASP A 407 -18.16 25.51 10.82
C ASP A 407 -17.39 26.33 9.77
N CYS A 408 -17.46 25.93 8.49
CA CYS A 408 -16.86 26.66 7.37
C CYS A 408 -17.44 28.09 7.27
N VAL A 409 -18.76 28.23 7.31
CA VAL A 409 -19.43 29.53 7.20
C VAL A 409 -19.09 30.39 8.41
N GLU A 410 -19.03 29.81 9.61
CA GLU A 410 -18.67 30.53 10.83
C GLU A 410 -17.25 31.12 10.73
N ILE A 411 -16.26 30.32 10.32
CA ILE A 411 -14.87 30.79 10.23
C ILE A 411 -14.70 31.85 9.14
N LEU A 412 -15.31 31.67 7.97
CA LEU A 412 -15.20 32.63 6.87
C LEU A 412 -15.98 33.92 7.14
N LYS A 413 -17.10 33.87 7.87
CA LYS A 413 -17.80 35.09 8.29
C LYS A 413 -16.98 35.92 9.27
N LYS A 414 -16.31 35.27 10.22
CA LYS A 414 -15.53 35.95 11.28
C LYS A 414 -14.16 36.39 10.79
N CYS A 415 -13.49 35.57 9.98
CA CYS A 415 -12.07 35.72 9.65
C CYS A 415 -11.76 35.73 8.15
N GLY A 416 -12.75 35.59 7.27
CA GLY A 416 -12.59 35.85 5.83
C GLY A 416 -12.54 37.36 5.54
N ASP A 417 -11.64 37.77 4.65
CA ASP A 417 -11.56 39.17 4.22
C ASP A 417 -12.64 39.44 3.16
N GLN A 418 -13.88 39.66 3.60
CA GLN A 418 -15.06 39.81 2.74
C GLN A 418 -14.90 40.93 1.69
N ASN A 419 -14.10 41.96 1.99
CA ASN A 419 -13.85 43.06 1.06
C ASN A 419 -12.98 42.66 -0.14
N LYS A 420 -12.26 41.52 -0.03
CA LYS A 420 -11.39 41.00 -1.08
C LYS A 420 -11.96 39.75 -1.75
N PHE A 421 -13.14 39.30 -1.34
CA PHE A 421 -13.80 38.18 -2.00
C PHE A 421 -14.09 38.54 -3.47
N PRO A 422 -13.93 37.60 -4.42
CA PRO A 422 -14.32 37.82 -5.82
C PRO A 422 -15.78 38.27 -5.92
N GLU A 423 -16.14 39.09 -6.92
CA GLU A 423 -17.41 39.84 -7.00
C GLU A 423 -18.73 39.03 -6.95
N ASP A 424 -18.69 37.70 -6.90
CA ASP A 424 -19.86 36.81 -6.79
C ASP A 424 -19.78 35.81 -5.61
N HIS A 425 -18.82 35.98 -4.69
CA HIS A 425 -18.55 35.01 -3.64
C HIS A 425 -18.85 35.57 -2.23
N THR A 426 -19.69 34.85 -1.50
CA THR A 426 -19.96 35.06 -0.06
C THR A 426 -19.36 33.91 0.74
N ALA A 427 -19.26 34.05 2.06
CA ALA A 427 -18.83 32.94 2.92
C ALA A 427 -19.71 31.69 2.69
N GLU A 428 -21.02 31.88 2.49
CA GLU A 428 -21.97 30.82 2.18
C GLU A 428 -21.71 30.16 0.84
N SER A 429 -21.48 30.92 -0.24
CA SER A 429 -21.27 30.31 -1.56
C SER A 429 -19.92 29.61 -1.67
N ILE A 430 -18.89 30.12 -0.98
CA ILE A 430 -17.59 29.44 -0.87
C ILE A 430 -17.74 28.12 -0.11
N CYS A 431 -18.46 28.12 1.02
CA CYS A 431 -18.68 26.91 1.80
C CYS A 431 -19.65 25.93 1.14
N GLU A 432 -20.57 26.38 0.28
CA GLU A 432 -21.36 25.47 -0.58
C GLU A 432 -20.46 24.65 -1.51
N LEU A 433 -19.39 25.26 -2.04
CA LEU A 433 -18.43 24.57 -2.90
C LEU A 433 -17.49 23.66 -2.09
N LEU A 434 -16.99 24.13 -0.96
CA LEU A 434 -15.97 23.43 -0.18
C LEU A 434 -16.54 22.41 0.81
N SER A 435 -17.73 22.64 1.34
CA SER A 435 -18.31 21.92 2.48
C SER A 435 -19.84 21.94 2.40
N PRO A 436 -20.46 21.21 1.45
CA PRO A 436 -21.88 21.37 1.12
C PRO A 436 -22.85 20.83 2.18
N THR A 437 -22.38 20.07 3.17
CA THR A 437 -23.23 19.32 4.10
C THR A 437 -22.96 19.64 5.56
N ASP A 438 -24.05 19.69 6.35
CA ASP A 438 -24.05 19.79 7.81
C ASP A 438 -24.53 18.51 8.48
N ASP A 439 -24.79 17.46 7.70
CA ASP A 439 -25.11 16.16 8.25
C ASP A 439 -23.88 15.63 8.99
N LEU A 440 -24.00 15.45 10.31
CA LEU A 440 -22.95 14.89 11.18
C LEU A 440 -22.53 13.49 10.74
N GLU A 441 -23.40 12.76 10.02
CA GLU A 441 -23.04 11.52 9.34
C GLU A 441 -22.35 11.75 7.99
N ASN A 442 -21.84 12.95 7.65
CA ASN A 442 -21.19 13.25 6.36
C ASN A 442 -20.12 14.36 6.40
N CYS A 443 -19.92 15.04 7.53
CA CYS A 443 -18.89 16.08 7.71
C CYS A 443 -18.14 15.95 9.05
N ILE A 444 -17.03 16.68 9.18
CA ILE A 444 -16.20 16.72 10.39
C ILE A 444 -16.55 17.97 11.22
N PRO A 445 -17.16 17.82 12.41
CA PRO A 445 -17.45 18.95 13.29
C PRO A 445 -16.18 19.42 13.99
N LEU A 446 -15.78 20.67 13.75
CA LEU A 446 -14.52 21.23 14.24
C LEU A 446 -14.46 21.36 15.77
N ASP A 447 -15.59 21.63 16.44
CA ASP A 447 -15.65 21.77 17.90
C ASP A 447 -15.04 20.56 18.63
N THR A 448 -15.19 19.36 18.06
CA THR A 448 -14.59 18.12 18.56
C THR A 448 -13.08 18.23 18.73
N TYR A 449 -12.39 18.95 17.85
CA TYR A 449 -10.93 19.05 17.79
C TYR A 449 -10.38 20.42 18.23
N LEU A 450 -11.25 21.36 18.62
CA LEU A 450 -10.84 22.60 19.29
C LEU A 450 -10.32 22.36 20.70
N ARG A 451 -10.65 21.21 21.30
CA ARG A 451 -10.26 20.85 22.67
C ARG A 451 -9.51 19.52 22.69
N PRO A 452 -8.59 19.32 23.68
CA PRO A 452 -7.97 18.03 23.91
C PRO A 452 -9.01 16.94 24.20
N SER A 453 -8.64 15.68 23.95
CA SER A 453 -9.46 14.52 24.29
C SER A 453 -9.84 14.50 25.77
N THR A 454 -11.08 14.13 26.07
CA THR A 454 -11.59 13.96 27.44
C THR A 454 -10.91 12.83 28.20
N LEU A 455 -10.31 11.87 27.49
CA LEU A 455 -9.61 10.72 28.07
C LEU A 455 -8.20 11.05 28.60
N GLY A 456 -7.69 12.27 28.37
CA GLY A 456 -6.38 12.70 28.88
C GLY A 456 -5.25 11.75 28.47
N ASN A 457 -4.36 11.40 29.41
CA ASN A 457 -3.30 10.39 29.22
C ASN A 457 -3.71 8.97 29.66
N ILE A 458 -4.99 8.75 29.96
CA ILE A 458 -5.50 7.46 30.49
C ILE A 458 -5.75 6.52 29.31
N ILE A 459 -4.67 5.94 28.74
CA ILE A 459 -4.73 5.10 27.52
C ILE A 459 -4.16 3.70 27.75
N GLU A 460 -3.65 3.40 28.95
CA GLU A 460 -3.02 2.10 29.25
C GLU A 460 -3.96 0.90 29.06
N GLU A 461 -5.29 1.10 29.03
CA GLU A 461 -6.27 0.03 28.81
C GLU A 461 -6.61 -0.25 27.34
N VAL A 462 -6.27 0.62 26.38
CA VAL A 462 -6.62 0.42 24.97
C VAL A 462 -5.39 0.16 24.10
N THR A 463 -5.18 -1.12 23.80
CA THR A 463 -4.10 -1.58 22.91
C THR A 463 -4.56 -1.59 21.44
N HIS A 464 -3.68 -1.17 20.52
CA HIS A 464 -3.85 -1.35 19.09
C HIS A 464 -2.72 -2.23 18.52
N PRO A 465 -2.80 -3.57 18.67
CA PRO A 465 -1.70 -4.48 18.31
C PRO A 465 -1.28 -4.43 16.83
N CYS A 466 -2.16 -3.93 15.96
CA CYS A 466 -1.96 -3.82 14.53
C CYS A 466 -1.78 -2.38 14.04
N ASN A 467 -1.61 -1.40 14.93
CA ASN A 467 -1.36 -0.01 14.56
C ASN A 467 -0.23 0.60 15.41
N PRO A 468 0.96 0.87 14.83
CA PRO A 468 1.34 0.66 13.43
C PRO A 468 1.35 -0.83 13.06
N ASN A 469 1.16 -1.16 11.77
CA ASN A 469 1.12 -2.55 11.31
C ASN A 469 2.48 -3.23 11.56
N PRO A 470 2.55 -4.25 12.45
CA PRO A 470 3.81 -4.94 12.75
C PRO A 470 4.15 -6.02 11.71
N CYS A 471 3.25 -6.31 10.77
CA CYS A 471 3.41 -7.40 9.82
C CYS A 471 4.11 -6.95 8.52
N PRO A 472 4.82 -7.87 7.83
CA PRO A 472 5.38 -7.65 6.49
C PRO A 472 4.34 -7.19 5.46
N ALA A 473 4.81 -6.57 4.37
CA ALA A 473 3.96 -5.94 3.35
C ALA A 473 2.96 -6.86 2.63
N ASN A 474 3.10 -8.19 2.71
CA ASN A 474 2.17 -9.17 2.11
C ASN A 474 1.34 -9.93 3.15
N GLU A 475 1.38 -9.50 4.41
CA GLU A 475 0.69 -10.14 5.53
C GLU A 475 -0.31 -9.18 6.17
N LEU A 476 -1.47 -9.72 6.52
CA LEU A 476 -2.50 -9.03 7.27
C LEU A 476 -2.24 -9.20 8.77
N CYS A 477 -2.24 -8.09 9.50
CA CYS A 477 -2.22 -8.14 10.96
C CYS A 477 -3.63 -8.41 11.51
N GLU A 478 -3.77 -9.52 12.22
CA GLU A 478 -4.97 -9.86 12.98
C GLU A 478 -4.69 -9.72 14.47
N VAL A 479 -5.61 -9.09 15.22
CA VAL A 479 -5.51 -9.01 16.68
C VAL A 479 -5.67 -10.42 17.27
N ASN A 480 -4.70 -10.86 18.07
CA ASN A 480 -4.72 -12.17 18.68
C ASN A 480 -5.70 -12.19 19.87
N ARG A 481 -6.95 -12.58 19.59
CA ARG A 481 -8.01 -12.73 20.60
C ARG A 481 -8.05 -14.13 21.24
N LYS A 482 -7.24 -15.08 20.75
CA LYS A 482 -7.31 -16.50 21.13
C LYS A 482 -6.47 -16.85 22.37
N GLY A 483 -5.67 -15.91 22.87
CA GLY A 483 -4.67 -16.18 23.91
C GLY A 483 -3.52 -17.02 23.37
N CYS A 484 -2.53 -17.30 24.21
CA CYS A 484 -1.36 -18.10 23.81
C CYS A 484 -1.22 -19.36 24.67
N PRO A 485 -0.75 -20.48 24.10
CA PRO A 485 -0.39 -21.66 24.88
C PRO A 485 0.73 -21.33 25.86
N SER A 486 0.76 -22.03 27.01
CA SER A 486 1.79 -21.85 28.03
C SER A 486 3.18 -22.17 27.47
N GLY A 487 4.06 -21.16 27.38
CA GLY A 487 5.50 -21.35 27.10
C GLY A 487 6.10 -20.54 25.95
N ASP A 488 5.28 -19.93 25.06
CA ASP A 488 5.76 -19.11 23.94
C ASP A 488 5.53 -17.59 24.20
N PRO A 489 6.35 -16.69 23.63
CA PRO A 489 6.13 -15.26 23.73
C PRO A 489 4.78 -14.88 23.10
N CYS A 490 3.84 -14.44 23.94
CA CYS A 490 2.48 -14.15 23.51
C CYS A 490 2.38 -12.76 22.88
N LEU A 491 2.49 -12.71 21.55
CA LEU A 491 2.25 -11.47 20.82
C LEU A 491 0.75 -11.17 20.79
N PRO A 492 0.34 -9.90 20.98
CA PRO A 492 -1.06 -9.48 20.95
C PRO A 492 -1.63 -9.43 19.51
N TYR A 493 -0.85 -9.84 18.51
CA TYR A 493 -1.21 -9.90 17.11
C TYR A 493 -0.69 -11.19 16.45
N SER A 494 -1.25 -11.55 15.31
CA SER A 494 -0.79 -12.62 14.43
C SER A 494 -0.76 -12.12 12.99
N CYS A 495 0.33 -12.37 12.28
CA CYS A 495 0.45 -12.05 10.87
C CYS A 495 -0.03 -13.23 10.02
N VAL A 496 -0.99 -12.98 9.13
CA VAL A 496 -1.61 -13.98 8.27
C VAL A 496 -1.31 -13.62 6.83
N GLN A 497 -0.87 -14.59 6.02
CA GLN A 497 -0.65 -14.32 4.60
C GLN A 497 -1.93 -13.85 3.90
N GLY A 498 -1.75 -12.98 2.92
CA GLY A 498 -2.83 -12.52 2.07
C GLY A 498 -2.40 -12.33 0.63
N CYS A 499 -3.39 -12.02 -0.21
CA CYS A 499 -3.20 -11.78 -1.63
C CYS A 499 -3.55 -10.34 -1.96
N LYS A 500 -2.72 -9.71 -2.78
CA LYS A 500 -3.03 -8.39 -3.34
C LYS A 500 -4.16 -8.48 -4.36
N LEU A 501 -5.02 -7.46 -4.40
CA LEU A 501 -6.10 -7.35 -5.38
C LEU A 501 -5.61 -6.83 -6.74
N GLY A 502 -4.62 -7.51 -7.32
CA GLY A 502 -3.96 -7.12 -8.56
C GLY A 502 -2.53 -6.61 -8.35
N GLU A 503 -1.76 -6.56 -9.42
CA GLU A 503 -0.32 -6.22 -9.42
C GLU A 503 -0.04 -4.81 -8.90
N ALA A 504 -0.97 -3.89 -9.15
CA ALA A 504 -0.89 -2.47 -8.79
C ALA A 504 -1.59 -2.14 -7.45
N SER A 505 -2.24 -3.11 -6.82
CA SER A 505 -3.06 -2.87 -5.63
C SER A 505 -2.28 -3.14 -4.34
N ASP A 506 -2.32 -2.21 -3.40
CA ASP A 506 -1.79 -2.39 -2.04
C ASP A 506 -2.84 -2.99 -1.09
N PHE A 507 -4.06 -3.21 -1.58
CA PHE A 507 -5.13 -3.81 -0.79
C PHE A 507 -4.98 -5.33 -0.74
N ILE A 508 -4.91 -5.88 0.48
CA ILE A 508 -4.64 -7.29 0.74
C ILE A 508 -5.87 -7.97 1.34
N VAL A 509 -6.20 -9.15 0.83
CA VAL A 509 -7.24 -10.00 1.38
C VAL A 509 -6.63 -11.24 2.02
N ARG A 510 -7.24 -11.71 3.11
CA ARG A 510 -6.79 -12.87 3.86
C ARG A 510 -6.74 -14.13 3.00
N GLN A 511 -5.73 -14.98 3.20
CA GLN A 511 -5.65 -16.31 2.62
C GLN A 511 -6.92 -17.16 2.84
N GLY A 512 -7.33 -17.89 1.80
CA GLY A 512 -8.54 -18.72 1.79
C GLY A 512 -9.84 -17.95 1.55
N THR A 513 -9.77 -16.63 1.37
CA THR A 513 -10.95 -15.80 1.06
C THR A 513 -11.34 -15.95 -0.41
N LEU A 514 -12.64 -16.10 -0.67
CA LEU A 514 -13.23 -15.92 -2.00
C LEU A 514 -13.52 -14.43 -2.21
N ILE A 515 -12.97 -13.86 -3.29
CA ILE A 515 -13.07 -12.45 -3.60
C ILE A 515 -13.68 -12.26 -4.99
N GLN A 516 -14.55 -11.25 -5.12
CA GLN A 516 -15.08 -10.82 -6.40
C GLN A 516 -14.21 -9.68 -6.95
N VAL A 517 -13.61 -9.87 -8.12
CA VAL A 517 -12.77 -8.88 -8.80
C VAL A 517 -13.40 -8.49 -10.15
N PRO A 518 -13.32 -7.22 -10.59
CA PRO A 518 -13.78 -6.83 -11.92
C PRO A 518 -13.08 -7.62 -13.04
N SER A 519 -13.79 -7.96 -14.12
CA SER A 519 -13.19 -8.67 -15.24
C SER A 519 -12.18 -7.81 -16.01
N SER A 520 -11.11 -8.42 -16.49
CA SER A 520 -10.03 -7.78 -17.25
C SER A 520 -10.48 -7.16 -18.59
N ALA A 521 -11.66 -7.54 -19.09
CA ALA A 521 -12.27 -6.94 -20.27
C ALA A 521 -12.85 -5.53 -20.02
N GLY A 522 -12.89 -5.06 -18.76
CA GLY A 522 -13.35 -3.71 -18.41
C GLY A 522 -14.84 -3.46 -18.60
N GLU A 523 -15.63 -4.50 -18.92
CA GLU A 523 -17.08 -4.39 -19.09
C GLU A 523 -17.79 -4.20 -17.74
N VAL A 524 -18.65 -3.18 -17.67
CA VAL A 524 -19.35 -2.78 -16.46
C VAL A 524 -20.30 -3.88 -16.00
N GLY A 525 -20.17 -4.29 -14.74
CA GLY A 525 -21.01 -5.34 -14.14
C GLY A 525 -20.56 -6.77 -14.44
N CYS A 526 -19.42 -6.94 -15.10
CA CYS A 526 -18.76 -8.24 -15.30
C CYS A 526 -17.69 -8.46 -14.22
N TYR A 527 -17.77 -9.59 -13.52
CA TYR A 527 -16.88 -9.91 -12.42
C TYR A 527 -16.34 -11.33 -12.55
N LYS A 528 -15.20 -11.59 -11.93
CA LYS A 528 -14.66 -12.92 -11.67
C LYS A 528 -14.66 -13.17 -10.18
N ILE A 529 -14.91 -14.41 -9.77
CA ILE A 529 -14.68 -14.84 -8.39
C ILE A 529 -13.35 -15.58 -8.37
N CYS A 530 -12.41 -15.11 -7.56
CA CYS A 530 -11.11 -15.73 -7.36
C CYS A 530 -10.96 -16.16 -5.90
N SER A 531 -10.06 -17.09 -5.63
CA SER A 531 -9.63 -17.48 -4.28
C SER A 531 -8.24 -16.94 -3.99
N CYS A 532 -8.00 -16.44 -2.77
CA CYS A 532 -6.66 -16.13 -2.34
C CYS A 532 -5.91 -17.42 -1.97
N GLY A 533 -4.97 -17.82 -2.83
CA GLY A 533 -4.23 -19.08 -2.75
C GLY A 533 -3.08 -19.05 -1.74
N GLN A 534 -2.39 -20.19 -1.60
CA GLN A 534 -1.22 -20.29 -0.71
C GLN A 534 0.06 -19.65 -1.27
N SER A 535 0.05 -19.34 -2.56
CA SER A 535 1.12 -18.61 -3.24
C SER A 535 1.13 -17.10 -2.93
N GLY A 536 0.14 -16.58 -2.19
CA GLY A 536 -0.07 -15.13 -2.03
C GLY A 536 -0.65 -14.45 -3.27
N LEU A 537 -1.08 -15.23 -4.28
CA LEU A 537 -1.72 -14.74 -5.50
C LEU A 537 -3.20 -15.13 -5.55
N LEU A 538 -3.96 -14.39 -6.35
CA LEU A 538 -5.34 -14.75 -6.69
C LEU A 538 -5.33 -15.93 -7.68
N GLU A 539 -5.97 -17.03 -7.29
CA GLU A 539 -6.01 -18.30 -8.00
C GLU A 539 -7.46 -18.79 -8.17
N ASN A 540 -7.68 -19.79 -9.03
CA ASN A 540 -8.99 -20.42 -9.27
C ASN A 540 -10.10 -19.41 -9.65
N CYS A 541 -9.76 -18.45 -10.52
CA CYS A 541 -10.70 -17.43 -10.97
C CYS A 541 -11.76 -18.00 -11.92
N MET A 542 -13.03 -17.75 -11.63
CA MET A 542 -14.18 -18.13 -12.45
C MET A 542 -14.97 -16.88 -12.88
N GLU A 543 -15.29 -16.77 -14.18
CA GLU A 543 -16.13 -15.68 -14.71
C GLU A 543 -17.57 -15.79 -14.22
N MET A 544 -18.14 -14.66 -13.83
CA MET A 544 -19.56 -14.53 -13.48
C MET A 544 -20.35 -13.95 -14.65
N HIS A 545 -21.66 -14.20 -14.64
CA HIS A 545 -22.55 -13.56 -15.60
C HIS A 545 -22.55 -12.04 -15.37
N CYS A 546 -22.37 -11.29 -16.45
CA CYS A 546 -22.41 -9.84 -16.41
C CYS A 546 -23.81 -9.34 -16.03
N ILE A 547 -23.85 -8.35 -15.14
CA ILE A 547 -25.08 -7.74 -14.64
C ILE A 547 -25.18 -6.33 -15.20
N ASP A 548 -26.32 -6.01 -15.81
CA ASP A 548 -26.58 -4.66 -16.31
C ASP A 548 -26.86 -3.69 -15.14
N LEU A 549 -25.81 -2.97 -14.72
CA LEU A 549 -25.86 -1.99 -13.64
C LEU A 549 -26.61 -0.69 -14.02
N GLN A 550 -26.95 -0.47 -15.29
CA GLN A 550 -27.72 0.70 -15.71
C GLN A 550 -29.22 0.54 -15.43
N LYS A 551 -29.68 -0.70 -15.22
CA LYS A 551 -31.07 -0.96 -14.84
C LYS A 551 -31.39 -0.38 -13.47
N SER A 552 -32.44 0.42 -13.45
CA SER A 552 -32.96 1.09 -12.27
C SER A 552 -34.32 0.51 -11.88
N CYS A 553 -34.62 0.55 -10.60
CA CYS A 553 -35.90 0.13 -10.06
C CYS A 553 -36.86 1.33 -10.08
N ILE A 554 -38.12 1.12 -10.41
CA ILE A 554 -39.15 2.16 -10.38
C ILE A 554 -40.01 1.90 -9.15
N VAL A 555 -39.96 2.80 -8.16
CA VAL A 555 -40.72 2.69 -6.91
C VAL A 555 -41.46 4.00 -6.66
N GLY A 556 -42.79 3.93 -6.57
CA GLY A 556 -43.64 5.11 -6.35
C GLY A 556 -43.45 6.22 -7.40
N GLY A 557 -43.22 5.85 -8.66
CA GLY A 557 -42.95 6.79 -9.76
C GLY A 557 -41.55 7.40 -9.77
N LYS A 558 -40.70 7.14 -8.76
CA LYS A 558 -39.31 7.60 -8.72
C LYS A 558 -38.35 6.51 -9.19
N ARG A 559 -37.37 6.90 -9.99
CA ARG A 559 -36.28 6.02 -10.46
C ARG A 559 -35.23 5.86 -9.35
N LYS A 560 -34.86 4.63 -9.03
CA LYS A 560 -33.84 4.27 -8.03
C LYS A 560 -32.71 3.51 -8.72
N SER A 561 -31.48 4.03 -8.64
CA SER A 561 -30.31 3.44 -9.29
C SER A 561 -29.87 2.14 -8.60
N HIS A 562 -29.15 1.29 -9.34
CA HIS A 562 -28.52 0.08 -8.79
C HIS A 562 -27.68 0.40 -7.53
N GLY A 563 -27.76 -0.46 -6.52
CA GLY A 563 -27.03 -0.32 -5.25
C GLY A 563 -27.64 0.65 -4.26
N THR A 564 -28.69 1.40 -4.65
CA THR A 564 -29.39 2.29 -3.71
C THR A 564 -30.20 1.47 -2.71
N SER A 565 -30.07 1.82 -1.44
CA SER A 565 -30.94 1.34 -0.37
C SER A 565 -31.87 2.46 0.07
N PHE A 566 -33.13 2.14 0.32
CA PHE A 566 -34.16 3.10 0.70
C PHE A 566 -35.28 2.39 1.45
N ASN A 567 -36.06 3.14 2.21
CA ASN A 567 -37.19 2.58 2.93
C ASN A 567 -38.47 2.66 2.09
N ILE A 568 -39.22 1.57 2.06
CA ILE A 568 -40.63 1.55 1.66
C ILE A 568 -41.39 1.21 2.93
N ASP A 569 -42.16 2.18 3.44
CA ASP A 569 -42.76 2.14 4.78
C ASP A 569 -41.68 1.85 5.85
N CYS A 570 -41.80 0.73 6.56
CA CYS A 570 -40.82 0.26 7.55
C CYS A 570 -39.79 -0.73 6.98
N ASN A 571 -39.92 -1.12 5.70
CA ASN A 571 -39.06 -2.10 5.07
C ASN A 571 -37.85 -1.43 4.41
N ILE A 572 -36.66 -1.98 4.69
CA ILE A 572 -35.44 -1.56 4.03
C ILE A 572 -35.36 -2.32 2.72
N CYS A 573 -35.38 -1.58 1.61
CA CYS A 573 -35.29 -2.08 0.26
C CYS A 573 -33.98 -1.67 -0.38
N SER A 574 -33.52 -2.48 -1.33
CA SER A 574 -32.38 -2.17 -2.19
C SER A 574 -32.71 -2.48 -3.64
N CYS A 575 -32.22 -1.63 -4.54
CA CYS A 575 -32.32 -1.86 -5.97
C CYS A 575 -31.09 -2.59 -6.48
N PHE A 576 -31.27 -3.76 -7.09
CA PHE A 576 -30.19 -4.56 -7.66
C PHE A 576 -30.46 -4.85 -9.13
N ALA A 577 -29.88 -4.02 -10.01
CA ALA A 577 -29.91 -4.20 -11.47
C ALA A 577 -31.34 -4.31 -12.03
N GLY A 578 -32.21 -3.42 -11.56
CA GLY A 578 -33.64 -3.40 -11.90
C GLY A 578 -34.53 -4.27 -11.00
N ASN A 579 -33.95 -5.16 -10.19
CA ASN A 579 -34.71 -5.99 -9.25
C ASN A 579 -34.81 -5.30 -7.88
N LEU A 580 -36.02 -5.19 -7.35
CA LEU A 580 -36.27 -4.66 -6.01
C LEU A 580 -36.17 -5.79 -4.97
N VAL A 581 -35.27 -5.65 -3.99
CA VAL A 581 -35.10 -6.61 -2.88
C VAL A 581 -35.37 -5.90 -1.57
N CYS A 582 -36.44 -6.29 -0.86
CA CYS A 582 -36.87 -5.66 0.39
C CYS A 582 -36.84 -6.62 1.57
N SER A 583 -36.64 -6.09 2.77
CA SER A 583 -37.02 -6.82 3.98
C SER A 583 -38.53 -7.10 3.99
N THR A 584 -38.92 -8.21 4.63
CA THR A 584 -40.32 -8.65 4.73
C THR A 584 -40.84 -8.44 6.15
N ARG A 585 -41.02 -7.18 6.54
CA ARG A 585 -41.71 -6.79 7.78
C ARG A 585 -43.11 -6.29 7.45
N LEU A 586 -44.07 -6.64 8.29
CA LEU A 586 -45.37 -5.98 8.27
C LEU A 586 -45.16 -4.54 8.78
N CYS A 587 -45.69 -3.54 8.09
CA CYS A 587 -45.55 -2.15 8.48
C CYS A 587 -46.91 -1.61 8.93
N LEU A 588 -47.00 -1.17 10.18
CA LEU A 588 -48.17 -0.47 10.68
C LEU A 588 -48.15 1.00 10.19
N SER A 589 -49.32 1.51 9.80
CA SER A 589 -49.54 2.90 9.43
C SER A 589 -50.55 3.57 10.37
N GLU A 590 -50.72 4.89 10.27
CA GLU A 590 -51.77 5.60 11.00
C GLU A 590 -53.18 5.11 10.64
N HIS A 591 -53.35 4.55 9.44
CA HIS A 591 -54.59 3.96 8.94
C HIS A 591 -54.75 2.46 9.28
N SER A 592 -53.79 1.85 9.96
CA SER A 592 -53.90 0.45 10.41
C SER A 592 -55.01 0.31 11.45
N SER A 593 -55.80 -0.76 11.33
CA SER A 593 -56.91 -1.01 12.26
C SER A 593 -56.40 -1.31 13.67
N GLU A 594 -57.26 -1.12 14.67
CA GLU A 594 -56.92 -1.49 16.05
C GLU A 594 -56.61 -2.99 16.19
N ASP A 595 -57.19 -3.84 15.34
CA ASP A 595 -56.89 -5.27 15.29
C ASP A 595 -55.51 -5.55 14.67
N ASP A 596 -55.10 -4.79 13.65
CA ASP A 596 -53.73 -4.88 13.10
C ASP A 596 -52.69 -4.49 14.14
N ARG A 597 -52.98 -3.45 14.94
CA ARG A 597 -52.10 -3.01 16.03
C ARG A 597 -52.00 -4.05 17.15
N ARG A 598 -53.09 -4.74 17.47
CA ARG A 598 -53.12 -5.80 18.49
C ARG A 598 -52.41 -7.08 18.04
N THR A 599 -52.46 -7.39 16.75
CA THR A 599 -51.84 -8.60 16.18
C THR A 599 -50.40 -8.38 15.73
N PHE A 600 -49.87 -7.17 15.85
CA PHE A 600 -48.52 -6.84 15.45
C PHE A 600 -47.47 -7.39 16.42
N THR A 601 -46.63 -8.30 15.94
CA THR A 601 -45.58 -8.94 16.73
C THR A 601 -44.21 -8.30 16.54
N GLY A 602 -44.04 -7.45 15.52
CA GLY A 602 -42.75 -6.85 15.15
C GLY A 602 -41.76 -7.83 14.50
N LEU A 603 -42.13 -9.10 14.36
CA LEU A 603 -41.31 -10.13 13.71
C LEU A 603 -41.56 -10.19 12.18
N PRO A 604 -40.61 -10.70 11.38
CA PRO A 604 -40.79 -10.90 9.94
C PRO A 604 -42.10 -11.62 9.62
N CYS A 605 -42.82 -11.15 8.61
CA CYS A 605 -44.16 -11.63 8.22
C CYS A 605 -45.20 -11.70 9.36
N ASN A 606 -45.03 -10.89 10.42
CA ASN A 606 -45.91 -10.85 11.59
C ASN A 606 -46.08 -12.20 12.31
N CYS A 607 -45.03 -13.02 12.29
CA CYS A 607 -45.04 -14.29 12.99
C CYS A 607 -45.15 -14.11 14.51
N ALA A 608 -45.79 -15.06 15.21
CA ALA A 608 -45.81 -15.10 16.67
C ALA A 608 -44.37 -15.18 17.24
N ASP A 609 -44.19 -14.63 18.44
CA ASP A 609 -42.92 -14.60 19.18
C ASP A 609 -42.59 -15.92 19.90
N GLN A 610 -43.43 -16.94 19.70
CA GLN A 610 -43.21 -18.26 20.25
C GLN A 610 -41.99 -18.94 19.61
N PHE A 611 -41.01 -19.27 20.44
CA PHE A 611 -39.80 -19.97 20.02
C PHE A 611 -40.05 -21.48 19.90
N VAL A 612 -40.37 -21.93 18.68
CA VAL A 612 -40.54 -23.34 18.32
C VAL A 612 -39.62 -23.62 17.12
N PRO A 613 -38.32 -23.86 17.34
CA PRO A 613 -37.33 -23.80 16.28
C PRO A 613 -37.53 -24.89 15.24
N VAL A 614 -37.17 -24.57 14.00
CA VAL A 614 -37.09 -25.52 12.89
C VAL A 614 -35.71 -25.49 12.26
N CYS A 615 -35.24 -26.64 11.80
CA CYS A 615 -34.00 -26.76 11.06
C CYS A 615 -34.32 -26.79 9.57
N GLY A 616 -33.90 -25.75 8.85
CA GLY A 616 -33.99 -25.71 7.40
C GLY A 616 -33.01 -26.69 6.76
N GLN A 617 -33.35 -27.19 5.57
CA GLN A 617 -32.46 -27.97 4.73
C GLN A 617 -31.15 -27.22 4.49
N ASN A 618 -31.16 -25.89 4.42
CA ASN A 618 -29.93 -25.10 4.32
C ASN A 618 -29.02 -25.12 5.57
N GLY A 619 -29.27 -25.97 6.58
CA GLY A 619 -28.46 -26.08 7.80
C GLY A 619 -28.65 -24.91 8.77
N ARG A 620 -29.61 -24.01 8.51
CA ARG A 620 -29.90 -22.87 9.39
C ARG A 620 -31.07 -23.19 10.32
N THR A 621 -30.91 -22.87 11.60
CA THR A 621 -32.02 -22.91 12.57
C THR A 621 -32.83 -21.62 12.47
N TYR A 622 -34.14 -21.77 12.27
CA TYR A 622 -35.11 -20.68 12.29
C TYR A 622 -35.90 -20.70 13.60
N PRO A 623 -36.22 -19.54 14.20
CA PRO A 623 -36.94 -19.47 15.48
C PRO A 623 -38.34 -20.10 15.47
N SER A 624 -39.00 -20.12 14.30
CA SER A 624 -40.30 -20.76 14.11
C SER A 624 -40.52 -21.20 12.66
N ALA A 625 -41.44 -22.14 12.45
CA ALA A 625 -41.91 -22.55 11.11
C ALA A 625 -42.49 -21.36 10.32
N CYS A 626 -43.15 -20.42 11.00
CA CYS A 626 -43.65 -19.19 10.37
C CYS A 626 -42.50 -18.35 9.78
N ILE A 627 -41.42 -18.15 10.55
CA ILE A 627 -40.25 -17.39 10.09
C ILE A 627 -39.53 -18.12 8.95
N ALA A 628 -39.43 -19.45 9.01
CA ALA A 628 -38.86 -20.24 7.91
C ALA A 628 -39.65 -20.04 6.61
N ARG A 629 -40.99 -20.11 6.66
CA ARG A 629 -41.86 -19.80 5.51
C ARG A 629 -41.74 -18.37 5.04
N CYS A 630 -41.63 -17.42 5.97
CA CYS A 630 -41.48 -16.00 5.67
C CYS A 630 -40.24 -15.70 4.82
N VAL A 631 -39.15 -16.43 5.03
CA VAL A 631 -37.92 -16.28 4.23
C VAL A 631 -37.90 -17.19 2.99
N GLY A 632 -39.02 -17.85 2.66
CA GLY A 632 -39.21 -18.60 1.42
C GLY A 632 -38.98 -20.11 1.51
N LEU A 633 -38.79 -20.70 2.69
CA LEU A 633 -38.76 -22.17 2.80
C LEU A 633 -40.16 -22.76 2.70
N GLN A 634 -40.30 -23.83 1.93
CA GLN A 634 -41.49 -24.68 1.89
C GLN A 634 -41.51 -25.65 3.08
N ASP A 635 -42.69 -26.18 3.44
CA ASP A 635 -42.84 -27.09 4.59
C ASP A 635 -41.96 -28.36 4.50
N HIS A 636 -41.67 -28.85 3.29
CA HIS A 636 -40.77 -29.99 3.08
C HIS A 636 -39.28 -29.62 3.22
N GLN A 637 -38.95 -28.33 3.27
CA GLN A 637 -37.57 -27.83 3.33
C GLN A 637 -37.11 -27.51 4.75
N PHE A 638 -37.91 -27.80 5.77
CA PHE A 638 -37.50 -27.71 7.16
C PHE A 638 -38.20 -28.78 7.99
N GLU A 639 -37.66 -29.08 9.15
CA GLU A 639 -38.35 -29.95 10.13
C GLU A 639 -38.15 -29.39 11.54
N PHE A 640 -39.03 -29.77 12.46
CA PHE A 640 -39.01 -29.29 13.84
C PHE A 640 -37.71 -29.65 14.59
N GLY A 641 -37.30 -28.75 15.49
CA GLY A 641 -36.05 -28.83 16.24
C GLY A 641 -34.94 -27.96 15.65
N SER A 642 -33.91 -27.67 16.45
CA SER A 642 -32.75 -26.90 15.99
C SER A 642 -31.82 -27.77 15.13
N CYS A 643 -31.04 -27.16 14.25
CA CYS A 643 -30.07 -27.93 13.45
C CYS A 643 -28.98 -28.58 14.31
N ILE A 644 -28.66 -27.99 15.47
CA ILE A 644 -27.68 -28.58 16.41
C ILE A 644 -28.20 -29.84 17.09
N SER A 645 -29.52 -30.01 17.23
CA SER A 645 -30.09 -31.23 17.83
C SER A 645 -30.22 -32.37 16.83
N LYS A 646 -29.96 -32.12 15.54
CA LYS A 646 -29.99 -33.12 14.49
C LYS A 646 -28.59 -33.61 14.20
N ASP A 647 -28.40 -34.93 14.33
CA ASP A 647 -27.15 -35.56 13.96
C ASP A 647 -27.15 -35.89 12.45
N PRO A 648 -26.37 -35.19 11.61
CA PRO A 648 -26.29 -35.50 10.18
C PRO A 648 -25.65 -36.86 9.89
N CYS A 649 -25.06 -37.51 10.92
CA CYS A 649 -24.50 -38.85 10.84
C CYS A 649 -25.46 -39.95 11.32
N ASN A 650 -26.74 -39.62 11.57
CA ASN A 650 -27.76 -40.60 11.96
C ASN A 650 -29.03 -40.45 11.09
N PRO A 651 -29.34 -41.41 10.19
CA PRO A 651 -28.57 -42.63 9.90
C PRO A 651 -27.24 -42.32 9.20
N ASN A 652 -26.23 -43.18 9.39
CA ASN A 652 -24.87 -42.94 8.86
C ASN A 652 -24.88 -42.86 7.33
N PRO A 653 -24.62 -41.68 6.73
CA PRO A 653 -24.60 -41.49 5.28
C PRO A 653 -23.31 -42.02 4.63
N CYS A 654 -22.28 -42.33 5.41
CA CYS A 654 -20.98 -42.74 4.91
C CYS A 654 -20.87 -44.26 4.64
N PRO A 655 -20.05 -44.67 3.66
CA PRO A 655 -19.69 -46.08 3.43
C PRO A 655 -19.15 -46.80 4.68
N LYS A 656 -19.31 -48.12 4.78
CA LYS A 656 -18.94 -48.92 5.97
C LYS A 656 -17.46 -48.81 6.40
N ASN A 657 -16.55 -48.51 5.47
CA ASN A 657 -15.11 -48.32 5.70
C ASN A 657 -14.74 -46.88 6.12
N GLN A 658 -15.72 -45.98 6.17
CA GLN A 658 -15.55 -44.58 6.55
C GLN A 658 -16.35 -44.27 7.82
N ARG A 659 -15.88 -43.28 8.57
CA ARG A 659 -16.54 -42.70 9.72
C ARG A 659 -17.21 -41.40 9.30
N CYS A 660 -18.48 -41.25 9.62
CA CYS A 660 -19.18 -39.98 9.45
C CYS A 660 -18.83 -39.04 10.59
N ILE A 661 -18.56 -37.78 10.23
CA ILE A 661 -18.28 -36.69 11.13
C ILE A 661 -19.28 -35.56 10.85
N PRO A 662 -20.03 -35.09 11.86
CA PRO A 662 -20.88 -33.92 11.70
C PRO A 662 -20.05 -32.68 11.33
N LYS A 663 -20.50 -31.96 10.31
CA LYS A 663 -19.92 -30.71 9.84
C LYS A 663 -21.03 -29.67 9.66
N PRO A 664 -21.61 -29.17 10.76
CA PRO A 664 -22.72 -28.22 10.68
C PRO A 664 -22.27 -26.95 9.97
N GLN A 665 -22.99 -26.56 8.93
CA GLN A 665 -22.71 -25.35 8.17
C GLN A 665 -23.98 -24.77 7.56
N VAL A 666 -24.06 -23.46 7.42
CA VAL A 666 -25.20 -22.80 6.76
C VAL A 666 -24.91 -22.70 5.26
N CYS A 667 -25.76 -23.33 4.47
CA CYS A 667 -25.68 -23.33 3.02
C CYS A 667 -26.38 -22.11 2.44
N LEU A 668 -25.69 -21.38 1.56
CA LEU A 668 -26.27 -20.21 0.88
C LEU A 668 -27.23 -20.58 -0.26
N THR A 669 -27.15 -21.82 -0.76
CA THR A 669 -27.98 -22.39 -1.83
C THR A 669 -28.33 -23.84 -1.53
N THR A 670 -29.17 -24.48 -2.36
CA THR A 670 -29.56 -25.89 -2.18
C THR A 670 -28.37 -26.83 -2.33
N PHE A 671 -28.35 -27.91 -1.54
CA PHE A 671 -27.24 -28.87 -1.45
C PHE A 671 -26.73 -29.37 -2.80
N ASP A 672 -27.65 -29.57 -3.74
CA ASP A 672 -27.40 -30.25 -5.01
C ASP A 672 -26.51 -29.44 -5.97
N LYS A 673 -26.39 -28.12 -5.79
CA LYS A 673 -25.71 -27.24 -6.75
C LYS A 673 -24.27 -26.87 -6.39
N PHE A 674 -23.90 -26.87 -5.10
CA PHE A 674 -22.61 -26.34 -4.65
C PHE A 674 -21.92 -27.14 -3.52
N GLY A 675 -22.35 -28.36 -3.21
CA GLY A 675 -21.58 -29.27 -2.35
C GLY A 675 -21.48 -28.83 -0.88
N CYS A 676 -22.62 -28.49 -0.26
CA CYS A 676 -22.66 -28.03 1.14
C CYS A 676 -22.99 -29.16 2.13
N SER A 677 -22.22 -30.25 2.16
CA SER A 677 -22.55 -31.42 2.99
C SER A 677 -22.55 -31.10 4.50
N GLN A 678 -23.61 -31.46 5.24
CA GLN A 678 -23.66 -31.34 6.71
C GLN A 678 -22.81 -32.39 7.43
N HIS A 679 -22.15 -33.27 6.68
CA HIS A 679 -21.27 -34.32 7.20
C HIS A 679 -20.04 -34.51 6.31
N GLU A 680 -19.01 -35.13 6.89
CA GLU A 680 -17.78 -35.50 6.19
C GLU A 680 -17.47 -36.97 6.45
N CYS A 681 -17.10 -37.72 5.42
CA CYS A 681 -16.78 -39.14 5.52
C CYS A 681 -15.26 -39.33 5.48
N LEU A 682 -14.67 -39.74 6.60
CA LEU A 682 -13.22 -39.95 6.70
C LEU A 682 -12.87 -41.44 6.83
N PRO A 683 -11.75 -41.93 6.25
CA PRO A 683 -11.29 -43.30 6.47
C PRO A 683 -11.12 -43.62 7.96
N ARG A 684 -11.43 -44.84 8.40
CA ARG A 684 -11.27 -45.23 9.83
C ARG A 684 -9.82 -45.18 10.33
N GLN A 685 -8.85 -45.36 9.45
CA GLN A 685 -7.43 -45.16 9.73
C GLN A 685 -7.04 -43.73 9.34
N LEU A 686 -7.16 -42.78 10.27
CA LEU A 686 -6.69 -41.42 10.06
C LEU A 686 -5.22 -41.31 10.46
N THR A 687 -4.37 -40.93 9.52
CA THR A 687 -3.08 -40.27 9.81
C THR A 687 -3.37 -38.79 10.04
N CYS A 688 -3.37 -38.35 11.29
CA CYS A 688 -3.57 -36.94 11.61
C CYS A 688 -2.26 -36.18 11.38
N ASP A 689 -2.09 -35.61 10.19
CA ASP A 689 -1.01 -34.66 9.94
C ASP A 689 -1.14 -33.44 10.87
N GLN A 690 0.01 -32.87 11.24
CA GLN A 690 0.23 -31.95 12.37
C GLN A 690 -0.35 -30.54 12.18
N VAL A 691 -1.53 -30.38 11.58
CA VAL A 691 -2.23 -29.08 11.58
C VAL A 691 -2.84 -28.87 12.97
N ARG A 692 -2.27 -27.94 13.73
CA ARG A 692 -2.76 -27.53 15.07
C ARG A 692 -4.02 -26.67 14.90
N ASP A 693 -5.17 -27.33 14.98
CA ASP A 693 -6.49 -26.70 15.03
C ASP A 693 -7.22 -27.17 16.30
N PRO A 694 -6.93 -26.56 17.46
CA PRO A 694 -7.40 -27.07 18.74
C PRO A 694 -8.92 -27.17 18.79
N VAL A 695 -9.41 -28.22 19.42
CA VAL A 695 -10.83 -28.47 19.63
C VAL A 695 -11.09 -28.87 21.07
N CYS A 696 -12.24 -28.50 21.59
CA CYS A 696 -12.67 -28.88 22.94
C CYS A 696 -13.68 -30.02 22.85
N ASP A 697 -13.45 -31.09 23.62
CA ASP A 697 -14.42 -32.17 23.75
C ASP A 697 -15.49 -31.88 24.81
N THR A 698 -16.49 -32.76 24.89
CA THR A 698 -17.59 -32.66 25.87
C THR A 698 -17.16 -32.83 27.33
N HIS A 699 -15.93 -33.28 27.58
CA HIS A 699 -15.31 -33.40 28.90
C HIS A 699 -14.37 -32.22 29.21
N HIS A 700 -14.43 -31.15 28.42
CA HIS A 700 -13.55 -29.97 28.54
C HIS A 700 -12.05 -30.29 28.37
N MET A 701 -11.72 -31.38 27.67
CA MET A 701 -10.34 -31.68 27.31
C MET A 701 -10.02 -31.15 25.92
N GLU A 702 -8.90 -30.43 25.83
CA GLU A 702 -8.41 -29.89 24.57
C GLU A 702 -7.68 -30.98 23.77
N HIS A 703 -7.99 -31.06 22.48
CA HIS A 703 -7.29 -31.92 21.53
C HIS A 703 -6.64 -31.06 20.44
N SER A 704 -5.47 -31.48 19.96
CA SER A 704 -4.65 -30.71 19.01
C SER A 704 -5.29 -30.49 17.65
N SER A 705 -6.22 -31.37 17.26
CA SER A 705 -7.00 -31.25 16.04
C SER A 705 -8.30 -32.03 16.17
N LEU A 706 -9.27 -31.72 15.32
CA LEU A 706 -10.50 -32.50 15.20
C LEU A 706 -10.21 -33.98 14.89
N CYS A 707 -9.14 -34.24 14.13
CA CYS A 707 -8.66 -35.58 13.82
C CYS A 707 -8.17 -36.32 15.08
N ALA A 708 -7.38 -35.65 15.94
CA ALA A 708 -6.89 -36.21 17.20
C ALA A 708 -8.03 -36.51 18.19
N LEU A 709 -9.04 -35.64 18.26
CA LEU A 709 -10.26 -35.86 19.04
C LEU A 709 -10.97 -37.15 18.60
N TYR A 710 -11.14 -37.34 17.29
CA TYR A 710 -11.83 -38.52 16.76
C TYR A 710 -11.01 -39.80 16.84
N GLN A 711 -9.68 -39.75 16.68
CA GLN A 711 -8.79 -40.89 16.96
C GLN A 711 -8.97 -41.39 18.40
N ARG A 712 -9.17 -40.47 19.35
CA ARG A 712 -9.41 -40.77 20.77
C ARG A 712 -10.86 -41.17 21.09
N GLY A 713 -11.73 -41.25 20.09
CA GLY A 713 -13.13 -41.66 20.27
C GLY A 713 -13.98 -40.65 21.06
N GLN A 714 -13.51 -39.42 21.24
CA GLN A 714 -14.23 -38.38 21.97
C GLN A 714 -15.24 -37.66 21.08
N SER A 715 -16.17 -36.93 21.70
CA SER A 715 -17.18 -36.11 21.03
C SER A 715 -16.82 -34.63 21.11
N LEU A 716 -16.93 -33.93 19.97
CA LEU A 716 -16.66 -32.50 19.87
C LEU A 716 -17.72 -31.70 20.63
N LEU A 717 -17.30 -30.79 21.51
CA LEU A 717 -18.18 -29.78 22.11
C LEU A 717 -18.20 -28.52 21.24
N TYR A 718 -17.03 -27.95 20.96
CA TYR A 718 -16.87 -26.84 20.00
C TYR A 718 -15.44 -26.82 19.42
N LYS A 719 -15.30 -26.15 18.28
CA LYS A 719 -13.99 -25.90 17.67
C LYS A 719 -13.32 -24.69 18.32
N GLY A 720 -12.02 -24.78 18.58
CA GLY A 720 -11.25 -23.81 19.35
C GLY A 720 -10.66 -24.42 20.63
N PRO A 721 -9.70 -23.72 21.27
CA PRO A 721 -9.13 -24.14 22.53
C PRO A 721 -10.20 -24.19 23.63
N CYS A 722 -10.04 -25.10 24.59
CA CYS A 722 -10.99 -25.18 25.69
C CYS A 722 -10.96 -23.90 26.52
N GLN A 723 -12.10 -23.21 26.61
CA GLN A 723 -12.26 -22.08 27.51
C GLN A 723 -12.17 -22.58 28.96
N VAL A 724 -11.28 -21.97 29.75
CA VAL A 724 -11.21 -22.17 31.18
C VAL A 724 -12.54 -21.71 31.79
N GLN A 725 -13.18 -22.53 32.62
CA GLN A 725 -14.32 -22.11 33.43
C GLN A 725 -13.87 -20.96 34.34
N LEU A 726 -14.08 -19.73 33.89
CA LEU A 726 -13.93 -18.52 34.70
C LEU A 726 -15.24 -18.21 35.42
N PHE A 727 -15.87 -19.19 36.07
CA PHE A 727 -16.94 -18.95 37.03
C PHE A 727 -17.00 -20.09 38.05
N GLY A 728 -16.58 -19.78 39.28
CA GLY A 728 -17.18 -20.30 40.50
C GLY A 728 -18.29 -19.36 40.94
#